data_AF-F0W0R4-F1
#
_entry.id   AF-F0W0R4-F1
#
_cell.length_a   1.000
_cell.length_b   1.000
_cell.length_c   1.000
_cell.angle_alpha   90.00
_cell.angle_beta   90.00
_cell.angle_gamma   90.00
#
_symmetry.space_group_name_H-M   'P 1'
#
loop_
_entity.id
_entity.type
_entity.pdbx_description
1 polymer ?
#
loop_
_entity_poly.entity_id
_entity_poly.type
_entity_poly.pdbx_seq_one_letter_code
_entity_poly.pdbx_strand_id
1 'polypeptide(L)'
;MCAVRSTSNTLEVPLAKCSRILVDENYLSWIVEIANERFRRNEERVNQLRIAFRQQFGQGVPIPVKAPSNILYVRPMVDVSLSLRRVGHTIVYHKGHLIVFGGEGYTENDNVRRLSSVQLLKLSENEKDQPIIDEQKIANDDIVRARMYHSSSIDVKSEQMIVFGGRASPSKAYGDTLALCLSTFTWTQILPDSGGVLTPVIPAARWNHVACIAGSKLYIHGGRDSSTVFHDLWVLDVAAPKGKLAWRLLSSELVYAAFDHVGMYVSRQNKLLFWGGLATLSGIEVARGNANACYLFDLETETWEEKSIGNTKLGPRTTRFGATISALGNECDVVLIVGGTSASISRVSRAEEPFYALNTTDLQWQSARIICEHDSSSLVHSASTWAPQPYNAIYITGGGFQCYGFAYHYASSVCCVLDAPMILSTKNVAVNYTQHKQELSTGSLGVLTARQRVKWMKTLLEKVSVYDKTRRVHEVAGEEVSAGVYLLPVTSDIHTALSTYDELADCVSSTDIVEDSNALKNKCGKSSGMTRDERIRTIITRFAHSRDVSESEIFKSISGGFEYIGDIILLNSTCCAEKESWGSFEQEMWACICEQVVPCLTRVAREARIDNGEMRRSRVSLIYVNQDRWKQQAVHQEVCNIPNTTESPGWVEVRENGIVYGLDITKTMFSSGNITEKARMAGISCKGEIIVDLFCGIGYYVLPFLVHGGASMVHACDWNPDAITALQYNLLRNRVSERCTIHEGDNQVSARKIGPISDRVNLGLLPKSDKAWPLAVQVLKSSGGWLHVHENVPKQELKAWIEHVECSIETLAKEIDRNWIVTCHHVEKVKSYAPRIYHYVADIHCVAVDSTCK
;
A
#
# COMPACT_ATOMS: atom_id res chain seq x y z
N MET A 1 30.94 4.81 -16.16
CA MET A 1 31.68 4.36 -14.95
C MET A 1 30.72 3.47 -14.18
N CYS A 2 31.10 2.24 -13.88
CA CYS A 2 30.31 1.34 -13.02
C CYS A 2 30.84 1.45 -11.59
N ALA A 3 29.99 1.63 -10.59
CA ALA A 3 30.40 1.76 -9.19
C ALA A 3 29.37 1.10 -8.25
N VAL A 4 29.83 0.55 -7.13
CA VAL A 4 28.96 0.08 -6.04
C VAL A 4 28.78 1.20 -5.04
N ARG A 5 27.52 1.50 -4.69
CA ARG A 5 27.15 2.52 -3.71
C ARG A 5 26.53 1.85 -2.49
N SER A 6 27.13 2.05 -1.32
CA SER A 6 26.47 1.63 -0.06
C SER A 6 25.49 2.70 0.42
N THR A 7 24.27 2.28 0.75
CA THR A 7 23.20 3.19 1.22
C THR A 7 23.46 3.73 2.62
N SER A 8 24.26 3.03 3.43
CA SER A 8 24.55 3.43 4.81
C SER A 8 25.67 4.47 4.94
N ASN A 9 26.62 4.51 3.98
CA ASN A 9 27.84 5.31 4.14
C ASN A 9 28.09 6.26 2.95
N THR A 10 27.22 6.25 1.92
CA THR A 10 27.39 7.06 0.68
C THR A 10 28.76 6.89 0.00
N LEU A 11 29.44 5.77 0.25
CA LEU A 11 30.72 5.44 -0.36
C LEU A 11 30.48 4.85 -1.75
N GLU A 12 31.12 5.43 -2.76
CA GLU A 12 31.10 4.96 -4.15
C GLU A 12 32.44 4.31 -4.49
N VAL A 13 32.41 2.99 -4.73
CA VAL A 13 33.60 2.24 -5.15
C VAL A 13 33.52 2.02 -6.66
N PRO A 14 34.37 2.66 -7.47
CA PRO A 14 34.36 2.50 -8.92
C PRO A 14 34.91 1.13 -9.32
N LEU A 15 34.07 0.30 -9.95
CA LEU A 15 34.41 -1.04 -10.43
C LEU A 15 34.95 -1.05 -11.86
N ALA A 16 34.47 -0.15 -12.73
CA ALA A 16 34.92 -0.13 -14.13
C ALA A 16 34.80 1.26 -14.78
N LYS A 17 35.72 1.58 -15.69
CA LYS A 17 35.67 2.79 -16.53
C LYS A 17 36.12 2.44 -17.96
N CYS A 18 35.34 2.89 -18.95
CA CYS A 18 35.65 2.70 -20.38
C CYS A 18 36.04 1.26 -20.73
N SER A 19 35.22 0.30 -20.33
CA SER A 19 35.40 -1.15 -20.60
C SER A 19 36.63 -1.80 -19.94
N ARG A 20 37.26 -1.14 -18.96
CA ARG A 20 38.34 -1.70 -18.13
C ARG A 20 37.87 -1.83 -16.69
N ILE A 21 37.98 -3.03 -16.12
CA ILE A 21 37.74 -3.29 -14.70
C ILE A 21 38.87 -2.63 -13.91
N LEU A 22 38.51 -1.85 -12.89
CA LEU A 22 39.43 -1.07 -12.05
C LEU A 22 39.83 -1.79 -10.75
N VAL A 23 39.18 -2.91 -10.47
CA VAL A 23 39.41 -3.77 -9.32
C VAL A 23 39.81 -5.17 -9.79
N ASP A 24 40.59 -5.89 -8.99
CA ASP A 24 40.91 -7.28 -9.29
C ASP A 24 39.77 -8.24 -8.90
N GLU A 25 39.88 -9.49 -9.37
CA GLU A 25 38.87 -10.52 -9.19
C GLU A 25 38.73 -10.98 -7.73
N ASN A 26 39.81 -10.89 -6.95
CA ASN A 26 39.80 -11.20 -5.52
C ASN A 26 39.00 -10.15 -4.74
N TYR A 27 39.20 -8.87 -5.05
CA TYR A 27 38.46 -7.76 -4.44
C TYR A 27 36.97 -7.80 -4.82
N LEU A 28 36.66 -8.16 -6.07
CA LEU A 28 35.27 -8.33 -6.51
C LEU A 28 34.58 -9.48 -5.77
N SER A 29 35.25 -10.64 -5.67
CA SER A 29 34.75 -11.81 -4.91
C SER A 29 34.51 -11.46 -3.45
N TRP A 30 35.46 -10.75 -2.82
CA TRP A 30 35.34 -10.31 -1.42
C TRP A 30 34.14 -9.37 -1.17
N ILE A 31 33.89 -8.41 -2.06
CA ILE A 31 32.70 -7.53 -1.95
C ILE A 31 31.41 -8.33 -2.08
N VAL A 32 31.36 -9.29 -3.00
CA VAL A 32 30.19 -10.16 -3.19
C VAL A 32 29.96 -11.06 -1.98
N GLU A 33 31.02 -11.61 -1.39
CA GLU A 33 30.96 -12.40 -0.15
C GLU A 33 30.39 -11.57 1.02
N ILE A 34 30.86 -10.35 1.23
CA ILE A 34 30.35 -9.46 2.28
C ILE A 34 28.87 -9.12 2.05
N ALA A 35 28.47 -8.85 0.81
CA ALA A 35 27.08 -8.60 0.48
C ALA A 35 26.21 -9.81 0.80
N ASN A 36 26.62 -11.00 0.36
CA ASN A 36 25.91 -12.26 0.60
C ASN A 36 25.82 -12.59 2.09
N GLU A 37 26.88 -12.36 2.86
CA GLU A 37 26.89 -12.57 4.31
C GLU A 37 25.92 -11.60 5.02
N ARG A 38 25.88 -10.32 4.61
CA ARG A 38 24.91 -9.36 5.14
C ARG A 38 23.47 -9.75 4.81
N PHE A 39 23.20 -10.23 3.59
CA PHE A 39 21.87 -10.72 3.22
C PHE A 39 21.45 -11.92 4.08
N ARG A 40 22.33 -12.91 4.27
CA ARG A 40 22.07 -14.06 5.16
C ARG A 40 21.75 -13.61 6.60
N ARG A 41 22.54 -12.71 7.18
CA ARG A 41 22.27 -12.19 8.54
C ARG A 41 20.95 -11.42 8.61
N ASN A 42 20.55 -10.73 7.54
CA ASN A 42 19.29 -9.99 7.52
C ASN A 42 18.10 -10.94 7.42
N GLU A 43 18.21 -11.99 6.62
CA GLU A 43 17.22 -13.08 6.54
C GLU A 43 17.07 -13.80 7.89
N GLU A 44 18.18 -14.14 8.55
CA GLU A 44 18.17 -14.73 9.90
C GLU A 44 17.46 -13.84 10.91
N ARG A 45 17.73 -12.52 10.91
CA ARG A 45 17.05 -11.55 11.78
C ARG A 45 15.55 -11.47 11.51
N VAL A 46 15.15 -11.45 10.25
CA VAL A 46 13.72 -11.43 9.86
C VAL A 46 13.03 -12.73 10.27
N ASN A 47 13.70 -13.87 10.10
CA ASN A 47 13.18 -15.17 10.52
C ASN A 47 13.06 -15.28 12.04
N GLN A 48 14.06 -14.81 12.80
CA GLN A 48 13.97 -14.75 14.26
C GLN A 48 12.87 -13.82 14.74
N LEU A 49 12.72 -12.65 14.12
CA LEU A 49 11.61 -11.73 14.41
C LEU A 49 10.27 -12.41 14.13
N ARG A 50 10.13 -13.14 13.01
CA ARG A 50 8.92 -13.87 12.64
C ARG A 50 8.58 -15.00 13.63
N ILE A 51 9.59 -15.72 14.11
CA ILE A 51 9.44 -16.76 15.15
C ILE A 51 8.99 -16.12 16.48
N ALA A 52 9.65 -15.05 16.92
CA ALA A 52 9.28 -14.33 18.13
C ALA A 52 7.86 -13.76 18.04
N PHE A 53 7.48 -13.22 16.88
CA PHE A 53 6.13 -12.71 16.62
C PHE A 53 5.07 -13.82 16.69
N ARG A 54 5.36 -15.00 16.12
CA ARG A 54 4.47 -16.17 16.22
C ARG A 54 4.37 -16.71 17.65
N GLN A 55 5.45 -16.71 18.42
CA GLN A 55 5.42 -17.14 19.82
C GLN A 55 4.63 -16.17 20.71
N GLN A 56 4.74 -14.86 20.44
CA GLN A 56 4.11 -13.81 21.24
C GLN A 56 2.64 -13.55 20.87
N PHE A 57 2.26 -13.76 19.60
CA PHE A 57 0.92 -13.45 19.09
C PHE A 57 0.18 -14.65 18.48
N GLY A 58 0.80 -15.82 18.41
CA GLY A 58 0.26 -17.04 17.78
C GLY A 58 -0.28 -18.08 18.76
N GLN A 59 -0.75 -17.69 19.95
CA GLN A 59 -1.55 -18.62 20.76
C GLN A 59 -2.89 -18.89 20.07
N GLY A 60 -3.17 -20.19 19.91
CA GLY A 60 -4.14 -20.75 18.97
C GLY A 60 -5.54 -20.16 19.05
N VAL A 61 -6.10 -19.91 17.87
CA VAL A 61 -7.54 -19.76 17.69
C VAL A 61 -8.17 -21.11 18.05
N PRO A 62 -9.08 -21.19 19.04
CA PRO A 62 -9.84 -22.41 19.26
C PRO A 62 -10.66 -22.70 18.01
N ILE A 63 -10.51 -23.89 17.44
CA ILE A 63 -11.31 -24.36 16.32
C ILE A 63 -12.78 -24.37 16.78
N PRO A 64 -13.70 -23.63 16.12
CA PRO A 64 -15.11 -23.66 16.48
C PRO A 64 -15.66 -25.07 16.32
N VAL A 65 -16.27 -25.60 17.39
CA VAL A 65 -16.77 -26.99 17.53
C VAL A 65 -18.00 -27.30 16.64
N LYS A 66 -18.38 -26.41 15.70
CA LYS A 66 -19.33 -26.71 14.62
C LYS A 66 -18.92 -25.98 13.34
N ALA A 67 -18.30 -26.71 12.43
CA ALA A 67 -17.94 -26.22 11.10
C ALA A 67 -19.21 -25.99 10.26
N PRO A 68 -19.38 -24.82 9.62
CA PRO A 68 -20.32 -24.69 8.52
C PRO A 68 -19.85 -25.54 7.33
N SER A 69 -20.78 -26.19 6.63
CA SER A 69 -20.52 -26.85 5.34
C SER A 69 -19.92 -25.83 4.36
N ASN A 70 -18.83 -26.21 3.67
CA ASN A 70 -18.12 -25.48 2.59
C ASN A 70 -16.85 -24.70 2.97
N ILE A 71 -16.01 -25.22 3.88
CA ILE A 71 -14.66 -24.67 4.14
C ILE A 71 -13.59 -25.52 3.40
N LEU A 72 -12.68 -24.84 2.70
CA LEU A 72 -11.49 -25.42 2.08
C LEU A 72 -10.28 -25.09 2.96
N TYR A 73 -9.63 -26.09 3.55
CA TYR A 73 -8.45 -25.90 4.38
C TYR A 73 -7.18 -26.07 3.53
N VAL A 74 -6.38 -25.01 3.43
CA VAL A 74 -5.05 -25.07 2.82
C VAL A 74 -4.06 -25.42 3.91
N ARG A 75 -3.55 -26.65 3.86
CA ARG A 75 -2.57 -27.19 4.80
C ARG A 75 -1.18 -27.20 4.15
N PRO A 76 -0.12 -26.90 4.92
CA PRO A 76 1.25 -27.06 4.41
C PRO A 76 1.49 -28.54 4.08
N MET A 77 2.14 -28.81 2.94
CA MET A 77 2.61 -30.14 2.60
C MET A 77 4.05 -30.29 3.10
N VAL A 78 4.40 -31.44 3.66
CA VAL A 78 5.79 -31.73 4.03
C VAL A 78 6.62 -31.71 2.76
N ASP A 79 7.66 -30.88 2.78
CA ASP A 79 8.57 -30.73 1.66
C ASP A 79 9.62 -31.84 1.69
N VAL A 80 9.27 -32.96 1.06
CA VAL A 80 10.07 -34.19 1.08
C VAL A 80 11.35 -34.12 0.26
N SER A 81 11.48 -33.11 -0.61
CA SER A 81 12.70 -32.86 -1.39
C SER A 81 12.84 -31.37 -1.65
N LEU A 82 14.02 -30.81 -1.40
CA LEU A 82 14.36 -29.43 -1.79
C LEU A 82 14.08 -29.16 -3.27
N SER A 83 14.14 -30.20 -4.11
CA SER A 83 13.85 -30.07 -5.52
C SER A 83 12.40 -29.68 -5.80
N LEU A 84 11.43 -29.92 -4.91
CA LEU A 84 10.04 -29.52 -5.12
C LEU A 84 9.85 -27.99 -5.07
N ARG A 85 10.80 -27.26 -4.48
CA ARG A 85 10.85 -25.80 -4.51
C ARG A 85 11.38 -25.32 -5.87
N ARG A 86 10.46 -25.24 -6.83
CA ARG A 86 10.75 -24.87 -8.22
C ARG A 86 9.64 -24.03 -8.84
N VAL A 87 9.93 -23.40 -9.98
CA VAL A 87 8.98 -22.58 -10.75
C VAL A 87 8.92 -23.03 -12.20
N GLY A 88 7.75 -22.89 -12.84
CA GLY A 88 7.55 -23.24 -14.24
C GLY A 88 7.67 -24.75 -14.51
N HIS A 89 7.44 -25.58 -13.50
CA HIS A 89 7.23 -27.02 -13.61
C HIS A 89 5.76 -27.32 -13.90
N THR A 90 5.49 -28.60 -14.15
CA THR A 90 4.13 -29.11 -14.25
C THR A 90 3.92 -30.23 -13.25
N ILE A 91 2.66 -30.47 -12.90
CA ILE A 91 2.23 -31.55 -12.00
C ILE A 91 0.99 -32.23 -12.57
N VAL A 92 0.96 -33.55 -12.58
CA VAL A 92 -0.22 -34.35 -12.92
C VAL A 92 -0.46 -35.43 -11.88
N TYR A 93 -1.72 -35.77 -11.64
CA TYR A 93 -2.10 -36.89 -10.78
C TYR A 93 -2.34 -38.17 -11.61
N HIS A 94 -1.81 -39.30 -11.15
CA HIS A 94 -2.13 -40.62 -11.69
C HIS A 94 -2.05 -41.71 -10.62
N LYS A 95 -3.13 -42.49 -10.42
CA LYS A 95 -3.18 -43.68 -9.54
C LYS A 95 -2.45 -43.51 -8.20
N GLY A 96 -2.81 -42.47 -7.43
CA GLY A 96 -2.22 -42.19 -6.12
C GLY A 96 -0.83 -41.54 -6.13
N HIS A 97 -0.32 -41.14 -7.29
CA HIS A 97 0.96 -40.46 -7.42
C HIS A 97 0.76 -39.06 -7.98
N LEU A 98 1.51 -38.09 -7.43
CA LEU A 98 1.76 -36.82 -8.08
C LEU A 98 3.06 -36.92 -8.86
N ILE A 99 3.01 -36.55 -10.13
CA ILE A 99 4.14 -36.61 -11.05
C ILE A 99 4.54 -35.17 -11.35
N VAL A 100 5.67 -34.73 -10.80
CA VAL A 100 6.22 -33.38 -10.97
C VAL A 100 7.34 -33.42 -12.00
N PHE A 101 7.27 -32.57 -13.02
CA PHE A 101 8.25 -32.58 -14.11
C PHE A 101 8.78 -31.18 -14.46
N GLY A 102 10.07 -31.11 -14.72
CA GLY A 102 10.77 -29.92 -15.20
C GLY A 102 10.82 -28.76 -14.19
N GLY A 103 10.88 -27.53 -14.69
CA GLY A 103 10.99 -26.30 -13.90
C GLY A 103 12.42 -25.87 -13.60
N GLU A 104 12.56 -24.74 -12.91
CA GLU A 104 13.83 -24.26 -12.35
C GLU A 104 13.70 -24.13 -10.84
N GLY A 105 14.62 -24.73 -10.09
CA GLY A 105 14.55 -24.77 -8.64
C GLY A 105 15.82 -25.31 -8.01
N TYR A 106 15.79 -25.45 -6.69
CA TYR A 106 16.90 -26.04 -5.94
C TYR A 106 17.16 -27.48 -6.35
N THR A 107 18.41 -27.90 -6.20
CA THR A 107 18.83 -29.29 -6.33
C THR A 107 19.20 -29.81 -4.96
N GLU A 108 19.46 -31.11 -4.85
CA GLU A 108 19.93 -31.71 -3.59
C GLU A 108 21.25 -31.09 -3.09
N ASN A 109 22.04 -30.50 -3.99
CA ASN A 109 23.27 -29.78 -3.67
C ASN A 109 23.05 -28.26 -3.49
N ASP A 110 21.81 -27.83 -3.25
CA ASP A 110 21.39 -26.43 -3.06
C ASP A 110 21.72 -25.47 -4.23
N ASN A 111 22.08 -26.01 -5.40
CA ASN A 111 22.27 -25.24 -6.61
C ASN A 111 20.94 -25.04 -7.34
N VAL A 112 20.69 -23.84 -7.84
CA VAL A 112 19.51 -23.54 -8.66
C VAL A 112 19.81 -23.86 -10.12
N ARG A 113 19.03 -24.74 -10.74
CA ARG A 113 19.14 -25.04 -12.18
C ARG A 113 17.80 -25.45 -12.78
N ARG A 114 17.72 -25.40 -14.11
CA ARG A 114 16.62 -26.05 -14.85
C ARG A 114 16.73 -27.55 -14.73
N LEU A 115 15.59 -28.21 -14.60
CA LEU A 115 15.50 -29.64 -14.34
C LEU A 115 14.83 -30.34 -15.53
N SER A 116 15.30 -31.55 -15.82
CA SER A 116 14.64 -32.55 -16.68
C SER A 116 14.13 -33.75 -15.89
N SER A 117 14.35 -33.76 -14.58
CA SER A 117 13.97 -34.86 -13.69
C SER A 117 12.46 -34.95 -13.52
N VAL A 118 11.96 -36.19 -13.43
CA VAL A 118 10.62 -36.51 -12.93
C VAL A 118 10.73 -36.80 -11.43
N GLN A 119 9.86 -36.21 -10.63
CA GLN A 119 9.70 -36.50 -9.21
C GLN A 119 8.34 -37.17 -9.01
N LEU A 120 8.35 -38.38 -8.44
CA LEU A 120 7.14 -39.14 -8.16
C LEU A 120 6.86 -39.08 -6.67
N LEU A 121 5.69 -38.56 -6.31
CA LEU A 121 5.25 -38.41 -4.94
C LEU A 121 4.05 -39.33 -4.71
N LYS A 122 4.27 -40.42 -4.00
CA LYS A 122 3.22 -41.34 -3.58
C LYS A 122 2.41 -40.72 -2.45
N LEU A 123 1.10 -40.69 -2.61
CA LEU A 123 0.17 -40.14 -1.62
C LEU A 123 -0.22 -41.19 -0.57
N SER A 124 -0.49 -40.72 0.65
CA SER A 124 -1.06 -41.51 1.74
C SER A 124 -2.51 -41.07 1.98
N GLU A 125 -3.41 -42.04 2.17
CA GLU A 125 -4.83 -41.74 2.45
C GLU A 125 -5.01 -41.12 3.83
N ASN A 126 -4.20 -41.57 4.80
CA ASN A 126 -4.25 -41.12 6.20
C ASN A 126 -3.46 -39.83 6.42
N GLU A 127 -2.38 -39.62 5.67
CA GLU A 127 -1.45 -38.48 5.81
C GLU A 127 -1.35 -37.73 4.48
N LYS A 128 -2.44 -37.06 4.11
CA LYS A 128 -2.60 -36.39 2.80
C LYS A 128 -1.57 -35.26 2.58
N ASP A 129 -1.04 -34.69 3.65
CA ASP A 129 -0.03 -33.63 3.66
C ASP A 129 1.41 -34.18 3.66
N GLN A 130 1.61 -35.49 3.75
CA GLN A 130 2.92 -36.14 3.80
C GLN A 130 3.08 -37.17 2.67
N PRO A 131 3.28 -36.72 1.42
CA PRO A 131 3.65 -37.64 0.36
C PRO A 131 5.00 -38.30 0.67
N ILE A 132 5.32 -39.38 -0.03
CA ILE A 132 6.63 -40.06 0.04
C ILE A 132 7.22 -40.09 -1.37
N ILE A 133 8.52 -39.87 -1.50
CA ILE A 133 9.21 -40.01 -2.78
C ILE A 133 9.19 -41.48 -3.20
N ASP A 134 8.67 -41.75 -4.39
CA ASP A 134 8.73 -43.07 -5.02
C ASP A 134 9.88 -43.09 -6.03
N GLU A 135 10.97 -43.78 -5.67
CA GLU A 135 12.14 -43.90 -6.53
C GLU A 135 11.85 -44.89 -7.66
N GLN A 136 11.41 -44.38 -8.81
CA GLN A 136 11.30 -45.17 -10.03
C GLN A 136 12.38 -44.79 -11.04
N LYS A 137 12.95 -45.83 -11.65
CA LYS A 137 13.89 -45.66 -12.76
C LYS A 137 13.13 -45.19 -13.99
N ILE A 138 13.38 -43.96 -14.39
CA ILE A 138 12.86 -43.41 -15.65
C ILE A 138 13.74 -43.90 -16.80
N ALA A 139 13.12 -44.49 -17.83
CA ALA A 139 13.81 -44.94 -19.02
C ALA A 139 13.76 -43.87 -20.13
N ASN A 140 14.82 -43.81 -20.94
CA ASN A 140 15.02 -42.84 -22.03
C ASN A 140 14.96 -41.37 -21.56
N ASP A 141 15.49 -41.08 -20.37
CA ASP A 141 15.54 -39.73 -19.83
C ASP A 141 16.50 -38.80 -20.61
N ASP A 142 17.42 -39.37 -21.39
CA ASP A 142 18.36 -38.67 -22.27
C ASP A 142 17.69 -37.86 -23.39
N ILE A 143 16.48 -38.27 -23.83
CA ILE A 143 15.74 -37.53 -24.86
C ILE A 143 15.11 -36.24 -24.28
N VAL A 144 15.05 -36.12 -22.96
CA VAL A 144 14.35 -35.05 -22.27
C VAL A 144 15.31 -33.96 -21.81
N ARG A 145 15.21 -32.80 -22.45
CA ARG A 145 15.99 -31.62 -22.09
C ARG A 145 15.39 -30.86 -20.91
N ALA A 146 16.26 -30.32 -20.07
CA ALA A 146 15.88 -29.47 -18.95
C ALA A 146 15.12 -28.23 -19.42
N ARG A 147 13.96 -27.96 -18.82
CA ARG A 147 13.00 -26.97 -19.33
C ARG A 147 12.15 -26.37 -18.22
N MET A 148 11.67 -25.16 -18.44
CA MET A 148 10.64 -24.53 -17.61
C MET A 148 9.53 -23.94 -18.48
N TYR A 149 8.39 -23.63 -17.88
CA TYR A 149 7.23 -23.01 -18.53
C TYR A 149 6.67 -23.82 -19.72
N HIS A 150 6.81 -25.14 -19.63
CA HIS A 150 6.15 -26.10 -20.51
C HIS A 150 4.76 -26.43 -19.96
N SER A 151 3.95 -27.09 -20.75
CA SER A 151 2.67 -27.64 -20.30
C SER A 151 2.74 -29.16 -20.25
N SER A 152 1.87 -29.76 -19.43
CA SER A 152 1.66 -31.20 -19.42
C SER A 152 0.20 -31.53 -19.22
N SER A 153 -0.27 -32.61 -19.84
CA SER A 153 -1.61 -33.14 -19.65
C SER A 153 -1.58 -34.65 -19.64
N ILE A 154 -2.50 -35.27 -18.90
CA ILE A 154 -2.60 -36.73 -18.81
C ILE A 154 -3.70 -37.25 -19.73
N ASP A 155 -3.36 -38.20 -20.59
CA ASP A 155 -4.34 -39.09 -21.21
C ASP A 155 -4.51 -40.32 -20.31
N VAL A 156 -5.61 -40.32 -19.56
CA VAL A 156 -5.91 -41.39 -18.59
C VAL A 156 -6.15 -42.72 -19.29
N LYS A 157 -6.63 -42.73 -20.54
CA LYS A 157 -6.95 -43.97 -21.26
C LYS A 157 -5.69 -44.70 -21.74
N SER A 158 -4.71 -43.96 -22.24
CA SER A 158 -3.42 -44.52 -22.67
C SER A 158 -2.36 -44.56 -21.57
N GLU A 159 -2.67 -44.01 -20.39
CA GLU A 159 -1.74 -43.87 -19.26
C GLU A 159 -0.47 -43.11 -19.66
N GLN A 160 -0.63 -41.99 -20.36
CA GLN A 160 0.47 -41.16 -20.83
C GLN A 160 0.38 -39.74 -20.29
N MET A 161 1.49 -39.24 -19.75
CA MET A 161 1.70 -37.82 -19.52
C MET A 161 2.33 -37.21 -20.76
N ILE A 162 1.59 -36.34 -21.44
CA ILE A 162 2.05 -35.63 -22.63
C ILE A 162 2.59 -34.27 -22.22
N VAL A 163 3.76 -33.91 -22.73
CA VAL A 163 4.46 -32.64 -22.48
C VAL A 163 4.64 -31.92 -23.80
N PHE A 164 4.36 -30.61 -23.82
CA PHE A 164 4.63 -29.76 -24.98
C PHE A 164 5.41 -28.50 -24.60
N GLY A 165 6.41 -28.19 -25.42
CA GLY A 165 7.12 -26.91 -25.41
C GLY A 165 7.91 -26.59 -24.13
N GLY A 166 7.92 -25.31 -23.76
CA GLY A 166 8.74 -24.75 -22.70
C GLY A 166 10.00 -24.07 -23.24
N ARG A 167 10.97 -23.78 -22.37
CA ARG A 167 12.20 -23.07 -22.76
C ARG A 167 13.44 -23.55 -22.02
N ALA A 168 14.58 -23.44 -22.69
CA ALA A 168 15.92 -23.58 -22.10
C ALA A 168 16.47 -22.23 -21.58
N SER A 169 16.11 -21.15 -22.28
CA SER A 169 16.53 -19.77 -22.01
C SER A 169 15.47 -18.81 -22.57
N PRO A 170 15.49 -17.51 -22.24
CA PRO A 170 14.58 -16.52 -22.82
C PRO A 170 14.60 -16.44 -24.37
N SER A 171 15.65 -16.93 -25.02
CA SER A 171 15.80 -16.93 -26.48
C SER A 171 15.65 -18.31 -27.11
N LYS A 172 15.46 -19.37 -26.32
CA LYS A 172 15.46 -20.76 -26.80
C LYS A 172 14.21 -21.50 -26.32
N ALA A 173 13.13 -21.35 -27.08
CA ALA A 173 11.90 -22.11 -26.91
C ALA A 173 12.06 -23.56 -27.42
N TYR A 174 11.24 -24.45 -26.88
CA TYR A 174 11.03 -25.80 -27.37
C TYR A 174 9.65 -25.92 -28.01
N GLY A 175 9.53 -26.79 -29.00
CA GLY A 175 8.27 -27.16 -29.67
C GLY A 175 8.17 -28.67 -29.87
N ASP A 176 8.90 -29.44 -29.07
CA ASP A 176 8.82 -30.90 -29.05
C ASP A 176 7.59 -31.36 -28.26
N THR A 177 7.01 -32.48 -28.69
CA THR A 177 5.96 -33.21 -27.98
C THR A 177 6.58 -34.48 -27.42
N LEU A 178 6.53 -34.65 -26.11
CA LEU A 178 7.06 -35.81 -25.40
C LEU A 178 5.93 -36.54 -24.69
N ALA A 179 6.03 -37.85 -24.56
CA ALA A 179 5.10 -38.67 -23.80
C ALA A 179 5.87 -39.57 -22.83
N LEU A 180 5.50 -39.49 -21.54
CA LEU A 180 5.94 -40.41 -20.51
C LEU A 180 4.84 -41.46 -20.31
N CYS A 181 5.14 -42.71 -20.62
CA CYS A 181 4.25 -43.82 -20.31
C CYS A 181 4.27 -44.08 -18.80
N LEU A 182 3.14 -43.95 -18.12
CA LEU A 182 3.05 -43.99 -16.66
C LEU A 182 3.02 -45.41 -16.08
N SER A 183 2.86 -46.43 -16.93
CA SER A 183 2.98 -47.83 -16.53
C SER A 183 4.40 -48.37 -16.64
N THR A 184 5.22 -47.82 -17.53
CA THR A 184 6.60 -48.26 -17.80
C THR A 184 7.66 -47.22 -17.47
N PHE A 185 7.24 -46.01 -17.09
CA PHE A 185 8.07 -44.82 -16.86
C PHE A 185 9.10 -44.58 -17.97
N THR A 186 8.68 -44.82 -19.21
CA THR A 186 9.53 -44.68 -20.39
C THR A 186 9.12 -43.46 -21.20
N TRP A 187 10.10 -42.58 -21.45
CA TRP A 187 9.92 -41.45 -22.34
C TRP A 187 9.94 -41.86 -23.81
N THR A 188 9.06 -41.23 -24.58
CA THR A 188 9.00 -41.32 -26.04
C THR A 188 8.79 -39.93 -26.62
N GLN A 189 9.44 -39.64 -27.74
CA GLN A 189 9.17 -38.44 -28.50
C GLN A 189 8.03 -38.70 -29.49
N ILE A 190 6.99 -37.89 -29.42
CA ILE A 190 5.90 -37.93 -30.39
C ILE A 190 6.34 -37.09 -31.60
N LEU A 191 6.56 -37.80 -32.72
CA LEU A 191 6.89 -37.20 -33.99
C LEU A 191 5.63 -37.17 -34.86
N PRO A 192 5.12 -35.97 -35.24
CA PRO A 192 4.04 -35.86 -36.19
C PRO A 192 4.46 -36.42 -37.55
N ASP A 193 3.55 -37.10 -38.22
CA ASP A 193 3.75 -37.51 -39.61
C ASP A 193 3.82 -36.26 -40.50
N SER A 194 4.85 -36.18 -41.34
CA SER A 194 4.98 -35.12 -42.33
C SER A 194 4.06 -35.33 -43.53
N GLY A 195 3.43 -36.50 -43.68
CA GLY A 195 2.49 -36.80 -44.77
C GLY A 195 3.12 -36.65 -46.16
N GLY A 196 4.45 -36.76 -46.27
CA GLY A 196 5.20 -36.51 -47.49
C GLY A 196 5.46 -35.03 -47.83
N VAL A 197 5.05 -34.08 -46.98
CA VAL A 197 5.34 -32.65 -47.13
C VAL A 197 6.71 -32.33 -46.55
N LEU A 198 7.51 -31.51 -47.24
CA LEU A 198 8.89 -31.15 -46.83
C LEU A 198 8.98 -30.47 -45.45
N THR A 199 7.88 -29.85 -44.98
CA THR A 199 7.78 -29.21 -43.66
C THR A 199 6.49 -29.63 -42.97
N PRO A 200 6.54 -30.38 -41.84
CA PRO A 200 5.34 -30.76 -41.11
C PRO A 200 4.66 -29.52 -40.50
N VAL A 201 3.33 -29.46 -40.63
CA VAL A 201 2.52 -28.39 -40.03
C VAL A 201 2.42 -28.65 -38.53
N ILE A 202 3.17 -27.89 -37.74
CA ILE A 202 3.27 -28.05 -36.28
C ILE A 202 3.18 -26.69 -35.57
N PRO A 203 2.74 -26.64 -34.32
CA PRO A 203 2.75 -25.40 -33.55
C PRO A 203 4.19 -24.89 -33.37
N ALA A 204 4.37 -23.57 -33.48
CA ALA A 204 5.65 -22.94 -33.20
C ALA A 204 6.16 -23.25 -31.78
N ALA A 205 7.48 -23.29 -31.61
CA ALA A 205 8.12 -23.46 -30.31
C ALA A 205 7.74 -22.32 -29.36
N ARG A 206 7.28 -22.65 -28.14
CA ARG A 206 6.63 -21.69 -27.24
C ARG A 206 6.71 -22.10 -25.77
N TRP A 207 6.55 -21.12 -24.87
CA TRP A 207 6.40 -21.33 -23.42
C TRP A 207 5.27 -20.47 -22.85
N ASN A 208 4.87 -20.70 -21.58
CA ASN A 208 3.75 -20.01 -20.91
C ASN A 208 2.41 -20.12 -21.68
N HIS A 209 2.22 -21.22 -22.40
CA HIS A 209 0.97 -21.59 -23.08
C HIS A 209 0.13 -22.51 -22.20
N VAL A 210 -1.14 -22.70 -22.57
CA VAL A 210 -2.02 -23.68 -21.93
C VAL A 210 -2.08 -24.95 -22.76
N ALA A 211 -2.12 -26.11 -22.08
CA ALA A 211 -2.49 -27.38 -22.68
C ALA A 211 -3.63 -28.05 -21.92
N CYS A 212 -4.58 -28.58 -22.67
CA CYS A 212 -5.74 -29.29 -22.14
C CYS A 212 -5.96 -30.57 -22.94
N ILE A 213 -6.36 -31.67 -22.28
CA ILE A 213 -6.79 -32.90 -22.97
C ILE A 213 -8.31 -33.05 -22.87
N ALA A 214 -8.96 -33.29 -24.01
CA ALA A 214 -10.37 -33.69 -24.09
C ALA A 214 -10.46 -35.02 -24.85
N GLY A 215 -10.77 -36.10 -24.13
CA GLY A 215 -10.67 -37.45 -24.70
C GLY A 215 -9.22 -37.80 -25.04
N SER A 216 -8.94 -38.12 -26.31
CA SER A 216 -7.58 -38.38 -26.82
C SER A 216 -6.94 -37.16 -27.50
N LYS A 217 -7.61 -36.01 -27.50
CA LYS A 217 -7.15 -34.82 -28.21
C LYS A 217 -6.48 -33.86 -27.24
N LEU A 218 -5.21 -33.55 -27.50
CA LEU A 218 -4.42 -32.52 -26.84
C LEU A 218 -4.61 -31.19 -27.55
N TYR A 219 -5.01 -30.17 -26.82
CA TYR A 219 -5.20 -28.81 -27.31
C TYR A 219 -4.12 -27.90 -26.75
N ILE A 220 -3.50 -27.08 -27.60
CA ILE A 220 -2.48 -26.09 -27.21
C ILE A 220 -2.95 -24.71 -27.62
N HIS A 221 -2.95 -23.78 -26.67
CA HIS A 221 -3.40 -22.42 -26.92
C HIS A 221 -2.41 -21.37 -26.40
N GLY A 222 -2.17 -20.35 -27.23
CA GLY A 222 -1.41 -19.16 -26.86
C GLY A 222 0.05 -19.44 -26.50
N GLY A 223 0.55 -18.69 -25.52
CA GLY A 223 1.96 -18.68 -25.10
C GLY A 223 2.78 -17.64 -25.83
N ARG A 224 4.11 -17.72 -25.68
CA ARG A 224 5.02 -16.79 -26.32
C ARG A 224 6.37 -17.42 -26.70
N ASP A 225 7.07 -16.72 -27.58
CA ASP A 225 8.51 -16.84 -27.77
C ASP A 225 9.22 -15.50 -27.40
N SER A 226 10.44 -15.27 -27.86
CA SER A 226 11.19 -14.03 -27.60
C SER A 226 10.58 -12.78 -28.25
N SER A 227 9.77 -12.96 -29.30
CA SER A 227 9.30 -11.94 -30.24
C SER A 227 7.78 -11.89 -30.41
N THR A 228 7.08 -12.98 -30.14
CA THR A 228 5.67 -13.17 -30.49
C THR A 228 4.88 -13.66 -29.28
N VAL A 229 3.69 -13.08 -29.08
CA VAL A 229 2.62 -13.68 -28.26
C VAL A 229 1.69 -14.41 -29.21
N PHE A 230 1.56 -15.71 -29.02
CA PHE A 230 0.73 -16.57 -29.85
C PHE A 230 -0.74 -16.45 -29.44
N HIS A 231 -1.62 -16.69 -30.41
CA HIS A 231 -3.09 -16.61 -30.31
C HIS A 231 -3.78 -17.76 -31.03
N ASP A 232 -2.98 -18.69 -31.54
CA ASP A 232 -3.41 -19.86 -32.28
C ASP A 232 -3.86 -20.97 -31.32
N LEU A 233 -4.86 -21.74 -31.77
CA LEU A 233 -5.34 -22.94 -31.11
C LEU A 233 -5.01 -24.16 -31.98
N TRP A 234 -4.26 -25.10 -31.41
CA TRP A 234 -3.83 -26.32 -32.07
C TRP A 234 -4.43 -27.55 -31.42
N VAL A 235 -4.65 -28.60 -32.19
CA VAL A 235 -5.05 -29.91 -31.69
C VAL A 235 -4.18 -31.04 -32.22
N LEU A 236 -3.91 -32.03 -31.39
CA LEU A 236 -3.26 -33.29 -31.72
C LEU A 236 -4.05 -34.45 -31.14
N ASP A 237 -4.48 -35.40 -31.97
CA ASP A 237 -5.04 -36.66 -31.49
C ASP A 237 -3.90 -37.62 -31.12
N VAL A 238 -3.63 -37.78 -29.83
CA VAL A 238 -2.53 -38.62 -29.33
C VAL A 238 -2.83 -40.11 -29.43
N ALA A 239 -4.09 -40.50 -29.65
CA ALA A 239 -4.48 -41.88 -29.91
C ALA A 239 -4.46 -42.24 -31.41
N ALA A 240 -4.14 -41.29 -32.30
CA ALA A 240 -4.03 -41.56 -33.72
C ALA A 240 -2.99 -42.67 -34.00
N PRO A 241 -3.25 -43.61 -34.92
CA PRO A 241 -2.28 -44.64 -35.29
C PRO A 241 -0.93 -44.04 -35.70
N LYS A 242 0.17 -44.76 -35.42
CA LYS A 242 1.51 -44.38 -35.89
C LYS A 242 1.47 -44.15 -37.41
N GLY A 243 1.96 -42.99 -37.87
CA GLY A 243 1.85 -42.57 -39.28
C GLY A 243 0.54 -41.86 -39.65
N LYS A 244 -0.29 -41.48 -38.69
CA LYS A 244 -1.46 -40.58 -38.89
C LYS A 244 -1.54 -39.46 -37.85
N LEU A 245 -0.53 -39.37 -36.99
CA LEU A 245 -0.47 -38.41 -35.91
C LEU A 245 -0.05 -37.06 -36.50
N ALA A 246 -0.97 -36.11 -36.57
CA ALA A 246 -0.74 -34.81 -37.19
C ALA A 246 -1.38 -33.68 -36.37
N TRP A 247 -0.67 -32.57 -36.23
CA TRP A 247 -1.22 -31.36 -35.65
C TRP A 247 -2.18 -30.69 -36.63
N ARG A 248 -3.29 -30.18 -36.11
CA ARG A 248 -4.23 -29.35 -36.87
C ARG A 248 -4.39 -28.00 -36.20
N LEU A 249 -4.26 -26.94 -36.99
CA LEU A 249 -4.61 -25.58 -36.57
C LEU A 249 -6.15 -25.47 -36.58
N LEU A 250 -6.76 -25.22 -35.42
CA LEU A 250 -8.20 -25.02 -35.27
C LEU A 250 -8.59 -23.56 -35.51
N SER A 251 -7.80 -22.64 -34.97
CA SER A 251 -8.10 -21.22 -35.05
C SER A 251 -6.80 -20.42 -35.05
N SER A 252 -6.75 -19.41 -35.91
CA SER A 252 -5.77 -18.33 -35.90
C SER A 252 -6.45 -16.98 -35.72
N GLU A 253 -7.68 -16.96 -35.21
CA GLU A 253 -8.42 -15.73 -34.99
C GLU A 253 -7.81 -14.95 -33.84
N LEU A 254 -7.70 -13.62 -33.98
CA LEU A 254 -7.16 -12.76 -32.94
C LEU A 254 -8.15 -12.52 -31.78
N VAL A 255 -8.96 -13.52 -31.44
CA VAL A 255 -9.94 -13.45 -30.36
C VAL A 255 -9.25 -13.52 -29.01
N TYR A 256 -8.25 -14.41 -28.87
CA TYR A 256 -7.59 -14.62 -27.59
C TYR A 256 -6.04 -14.79 -27.64
N ALA A 257 -5.25 -13.72 -27.85
CA ALA A 257 -3.79 -13.73 -27.66
C ALA A 257 -3.38 -13.63 -26.17
N ALA A 258 -2.73 -14.65 -25.60
CA ALA A 258 -2.28 -14.61 -24.20
C ALA A 258 -1.12 -15.54 -23.88
N PHE A 259 -0.26 -15.16 -22.94
CA PHE A 259 0.68 -16.05 -22.24
C PHE A 259 0.52 -15.90 -20.73
N ASP A 260 0.97 -16.89 -19.95
CA ASP A 260 0.77 -16.94 -18.49
C ASP A 260 -0.71 -16.91 -18.06
N HIS A 261 -1.59 -17.36 -18.97
CA HIS A 261 -3.02 -17.55 -18.73
C HIS A 261 -3.28 -18.98 -18.22
N VAL A 262 -4.49 -19.19 -17.72
CA VAL A 262 -4.97 -20.52 -17.33
C VAL A 262 -6.03 -21.01 -18.31
N GLY A 263 -6.19 -22.32 -18.41
CA GLY A 263 -7.31 -22.90 -19.11
C GLY A 263 -7.48 -24.38 -18.81
N MET A 264 -8.66 -24.90 -19.15
CA MET A 264 -9.01 -26.30 -18.93
C MET A 264 -10.12 -26.77 -19.90
N TYR A 265 -10.32 -28.09 -19.96
CA TYR A 265 -11.47 -28.68 -20.64
C TYR A 265 -12.68 -28.79 -19.68
N VAL A 266 -13.80 -28.20 -20.07
CA VAL A 266 -15.08 -28.25 -19.35
C VAL A 266 -15.96 -29.32 -20.00
N SER A 267 -15.88 -30.56 -19.47
CA SER A 267 -16.44 -31.75 -20.09
C SER A 267 -17.95 -31.69 -20.34
N ARG A 268 -18.73 -31.17 -19.39
CA ARG A 268 -20.20 -31.08 -19.49
C ARG A 268 -20.69 -30.19 -20.63
N GLN A 269 -19.91 -29.17 -20.99
CA GLN A 269 -20.24 -28.25 -22.08
C GLN A 269 -19.50 -28.60 -23.37
N ASN A 270 -18.57 -29.56 -23.33
CA ASN A 270 -17.65 -29.86 -24.40
C ASN A 270 -16.87 -28.62 -24.91
N LYS A 271 -16.42 -27.77 -23.99
CA LYS A 271 -15.74 -26.50 -24.28
C LYS A 271 -14.35 -26.42 -23.65
N LEU A 272 -13.46 -25.67 -24.27
CA LEU A 272 -12.20 -25.24 -23.64
C LEU A 272 -12.40 -23.86 -23.03
N LEU A 273 -12.08 -23.71 -21.76
CA LEU A 273 -12.15 -22.43 -21.05
C LEU A 273 -10.76 -21.84 -20.90
N PHE A 274 -10.61 -20.55 -21.21
CA PHE A 274 -9.39 -19.78 -21.00
C PHE A 274 -9.68 -18.48 -20.24
N TRP A 275 -8.77 -18.12 -19.33
CA TRP A 275 -8.90 -16.93 -18.49
C TRP A 275 -7.54 -16.35 -18.09
N GLY A 276 -7.46 -15.03 -17.97
CA GLY A 276 -6.28 -14.33 -17.47
C GLY A 276 -5.16 -14.12 -18.50
N GLY A 277 -3.94 -13.90 -17.99
CA GLY A 277 -2.71 -13.79 -18.77
C GLY A 277 -2.36 -12.38 -19.27
N LEU A 278 -1.25 -12.33 -20.01
CA LEU A 278 -0.64 -11.13 -20.58
C LEU A 278 -0.80 -11.10 -22.11
N ALA A 279 -1.12 -9.92 -22.64
CA ALA A 279 -1.38 -9.72 -24.08
C ALA A 279 -0.13 -9.28 -24.87
N THR A 280 0.84 -8.63 -24.23
CA THR A 280 1.94 -7.94 -24.91
C THR A 280 3.30 -8.25 -24.28
N LEU A 281 4.37 -8.09 -25.07
CA LEU A 281 5.76 -8.30 -24.62
C LEU A 281 6.41 -7.04 -24.02
N SER A 282 5.76 -5.87 -24.11
CA SER A 282 6.38 -4.54 -23.94
C SER A 282 6.72 -4.16 -22.49
N GLY A 283 6.44 -5.01 -21.50
CA GLY A 283 6.78 -4.75 -20.09
C GLY A 283 6.00 -3.61 -19.43
N ILE A 284 5.16 -2.88 -20.18
CA ILE A 284 4.04 -2.11 -19.62
C ILE A 284 2.98 -3.16 -19.33
N GLU A 285 2.96 -3.64 -18.08
CA GLU A 285 2.04 -4.68 -17.65
C GLU A 285 0.61 -4.16 -17.88
N VAL A 286 -0.02 -4.61 -18.96
CA VAL A 286 -1.47 -4.47 -19.18
C VAL A 286 -1.97 -5.90 -19.15
N ALA A 287 -2.43 -6.33 -17.97
CA ALA A 287 -3.13 -7.60 -17.85
C ALA A 287 -4.28 -7.61 -18.86
N ARG A 288 -4.49 -8.73 -19.55
CA ARG A 288 -5.42 -8.74 -20.67
C ARG A 288 -6.86 -8.70 -20.19
N GLY A 289 -7.56 -7.63 -20.54
CA GLY A 289 -9.00 -7.54 -20.36
C GLY A 289 -9.45 -7.45 -18.90
N ASN A 290 -10.77 -7.56 -18.74
CA ASN A 290 -11.49 -7.53 -17.48
C ASN A 290 -11.30 -8.87 -16.73
N ALA A 291 -11.06 -8.84 -15.42
CA ALA A 291 -10.96 -10.02 -14.57
C ALA A 291 -12.22 -10.91 -14.62
N ASN A 292 -13.32 -10.35 -15.09
CA ASN A 292 -14.62 -10.98 -15.21
C ASN A 292 -14.96 -11.38 -16.65
N ALA A 293 -13.98 -11.56 -17.53
CA ALA A 293 -14.18 -12.10 -18.87
C ALA A 293 -13.43 -13.43 -19.01
N CYS A 294 -14.08 -14.43 -19.60
CA CYS A 294 -13.45 -15.68 -20.03
C CYS A 294 -13.74 -15.93 -21.51
N TYR A 295 -12.90 -16.76 -22.11
CA TYR A 295 -13.00 -17.13 -23.51
C TYR A 295 -13.25 -18.63 -23.58
N LEU A 296 -14.34 -19.01 -24.23
CA LEU A 296 -14.68 -20.40 -24.43
C LEU A 296 -14.50 -20.75 -25.91
N PHE A 297 -13.90 -21.90 -26.18
CA PHE A 297 -13.85 -22.48 -27.51
C PHE A 297 -14.72 -23.72 -27.56
N ASP A 298 -15.74 -23.69 -28.42
CA ASP A 298 -16.68 -24.79 -28.61
C ASP A 298 -16.05 -25.87 -29.49
N LEU A 299 -15.94 -27.10 -28.96
CA LEU A 299 -15.30 -28.19 -29.68
C LEU A 299 -16.19 -28.85 -30.74
N GLU A 300 -17.50 -28.56 -30.73
CA GLU A 300 -18.45 -29.05 -31.72
C GLU A 300 -18.54 -28.09 -32.91
N THR A 301 -18.69 -26.80 -32.64
CA THR A 301 -18.80 -25.78 -33.71
C THR A 301 -17.45 -25.20 -34.15
N GLU A 302 -16.37 -25.47 -33.40
CA GLU A 302 -15.02 -24.90 -33.60
C GLU A 302 -15.01 -23.36 -33.61
N THR A 303 -15.84 -22.74 -32.77
CA THR A 303 -15.97 -21.27 -32.68
C THR A 303 -15.62 -20.74 -31.30
N TRP A 304 -15.11 -19.50 -31.26
CA TRP A 304 -14.88 -18.77 -30.03
C TRP A 304 -16.12 -18.03 -29.53
N GLU A 305 -16.26 -17.94 -28.22
CA GLU A 305 -17.18 -17.02 -27.55
C GLU A 305 -16.49 -16.32 -26.39
N GLU A 306 -16.71 -15.00 -26.26
CA GLU A 306 -16.35 -14.25 -25.06
C GLU A 306 -17.56 -14.21 -24.12
N LYS A 307 -17.35 -14.57 -22.85
CA LYS A 307 -18.39 -14.60 -21.83
C LYS A 307 -17.97 -13.82 -20.60
N SER A 308 -18.90 -13.04 -20.06
CA SER A 308 -18.76 -12.41 -18.76
C SER A 308 -18.97 -13.43 -17.65
N ILE A 309 -18.08 -13.42 -16.67
CA ILE A 309 -18.20 -14.15 -15.42
C ILE A 309 -19.00 -13.29 -14.44
N GLY A 310 -20.09 -13.82 -13.89
CA GLY A 310 -20.90 -13.16 -12.88
C GLY A 310 -20.39 -13.38 -11.45
N ASN A 311 -21.12 -12.88 -10.45
CA ASN A 311 -20.69 -12.83 -9.04
C ASN A 311 -19.30 -12.18 -8.84
N THR A 312 -19.00 -11.14 -9.61
CA THR A 312 -17.68 -10.45 -9.67
C THR A 312 -17.11 -10.02 -8.31
N LYS A 313 -17.97 -9.83 -7.30
CA LYS A 313 -17.56 -9.55 -5.90
C LYS A 313 -16.76 -10.70 -5.26
N LEU A 314 -16.98 -11.94 -5.69
CA LEU A 314 -16.31 -13.16 -5.21
C LEU A 314 -15.07 -13.53 -6.04
N GLY A 315 -14.87 -12.85 -7.17
CA GLY A 315 -13.73 -13.06 -8.06
C GLY A 315 -12.54 -12.12 -7.79
N PRO A 316 -11.46 -12.27 -8.57
CA PRO A 316 -10.32 -11.36 -8.53
C PRO A 316 -10.69 -9.96 -9.01
N ARG A 317 -10.13 -8.93 -8.36
CA ARG A 317 -10.38 -7.52 -8.72
C ARG A 317 -9.72 -7.09 -10.01
N THR A 318 -8.59 -7.72 -10.32
CA THR A 318 -7.80 -7.46 -11.52
C THR A 318 -7.42 -8.78 -12.17
N THR A 319 -7.25 -8.75 -13.49
CA THR A 319 -6.85 -9.92 -14.26
C THR A 319 -5.49 -10.42 -13.77
N ARG A 320 -5.37 -11.74 -13.63
CA ARG A 320 -4.15 -12.37 -13.11
C ARG A 320 -3.37 -13.09 -14.19
N PHE A 321 -2.05 -13.12 -14.02
CA PHE A 321 -1.14 -13.94 -14.81
C PHE A 321 -0.24 -14.76 -13.91
N GLY A 322 0.22 -15.91 -14.41
CA GLY A 322 1.03 -16.86 -13.65
C GLY A 322 0.22 -17.59 -12.57
N ALA A 323 -1.09 -17.73 -12.74
CA ALA A 323 -1.94 -18.55 -11.89
C ALA A 323 -1.93 -20.02 -12.35
N THR A 324 -2.45 -20.91 -11.51
CA THR A 324 -2.75 -22.31 -11.85
C THR A 324 -4.24 -22.59 -11.67
N ILE A 325 -4.78 -23.57 -12.37
CA ILE A 325 -6.20 -23.93 -12.35
C ILE A 325 -6.37 -25.44 -12.16
N SER A 326 -7.28 -25.84 -11.28
CA SER A 326 -7.62 -27.25 -11.04
C SER A 326 -9.14 -27.42 -10.87
N ALA A 327 -9.71 -28.46 -11.45
CA ALA A 327 -11.12 -28.81 -11.22
C ALA A 327 -11.33 -29.36 -9.80
N LEU A 328 -12.45 -29.01 -9.17
CA LEU A 328 -12.90 -29.57 -7.91
C LEU A 328 -13.88 -30.72 -8.18
N GLY A 329 -13.53 -31.92 -7.72
CA GLY A 329 -14.36 -33.11 -7.92
C GLY A 329 -14.29 -33.68 -9.34
N ASN A 330 -15.14 -34.67 -9.62
CA ASN A 330 -15.09 -35.43 -10.86
C ASN A 330 -15.87 -34.79 -12.02
N GLU A 331 -16.79 -33.87 -11.73
CA GLU A 331 -17.73 -33.32 -12.71
C GLU A 331 -17.30 -31.97 -13.30
N CYS A 332 -16.15 -31.44 -12.85
CA CYS A 332 -15.55 -30.16 -13.28
C CYS A 332 -16.48 -28.92 -13.16
N ASP A 333 -17.59 -28.99 -12.43
CA ASP A 333 -18.53 -27.86 -12.29
C ASP A 333 -17.90 -26.65 -11.62
N VAL A 334 -16.97 -26.88 -10.70
CA VAL A 334 -16.28 -25.81 -9.97
C VAL A 334 -14.79 -25.98 -10.17
N VAL A 335 -14.11 -24.88 -10.44
CA VAL A 335 -12.67 -24.84 -10.67
C VAL A 335 -12.03 -23.89 -9.67
N LEU A 336 -10.88 -24.27 -9.14
CA LEU A 336 -10.10 -23.44 -8.26
C LEU A 336 -8.94 -22.82 -9.04
N ILE A 337 -8.90 -21.50 -9.10
CA ILE A 337 -7.81 -20.71 -9.65
C ILE A 337 -6.95 -20.24 -8.48
N VAL A 338 -5.65 -20.56 -8.52
CA VAL A 338 -4.72 -20.35 -7.42
C VAL A 338 -3.52 -19.51 -7.85
N GLY A 339 -3.11 -18.58 -7.00
CA GLY A 339 -1.93 -17.75 -7.15
C GLY A 339 -2.08 -16.70 -8.25
N GLY A 340 -0.98 -16.47 -8.96
CA GLY A 340 -0.86 -15.42 -9.95
C GLY A 340 -0.74 -14.02 -9.37
N THR A 341 -0.30 -13.09 -10.20
CA THR A 341 -0.13 -11.69 -9.86
C THR A 341 -0.84 -10.79 -10.87
N SER A 342 -1.01 -9.53 -10.52
CA SER A 342 -1.59 -8.49 -11.36
C SER A 342 -0.51 -7.55 -11.86
N ALA A 343 -0.75 -7.00 -13.04
CA ALA A 343 0.03 -5.97 -13.69
C ALA A 343 0.12 -4.62 -12.94
N SER A 344 -0.68 -4.49 -11.88
CA SER A 344 -0.93 -3.23 -11.18
C SER A 344 -0.25 -3.16 -9.82
N ILE A 345 0.93 -3.80 -9.65
CA ILE A 345 1.77 -3.64 -8.45
C ILE A 345 2.35 -2.20 -8.42
N SER A 346 1.49 -1.24 -8.11
CA SER A 346 1.89 -0.03 -7.41
C SER A 346 2.24 -0.43 -5.97
N ARG A 347 3.19 0.29 -5.35
CA ARG A 347 3.80 0.00 -4.03
C ARG A 347 2.84 -0.04 -2.82
N VAL A 348 1.53 -0.13 -3.04
CA VAL A 348 0.46 -0.07 -2.04
C VAL A 348 -0.51 -1.26 -2.14
N SER A 349 -0.34 -2.21 -3.08
CA SER A 349 -1.26 -3.34 -3.15
C SER A 349 -1.13 -4.22 -1.90
N ARG A 350 -2.23 -4.33 -1.14
CA ARG A 350 -2.39 -5.40 -0.14
C ARG A 350 -2.29 -6.73 -0.88
N ALA A 351 -1.77 -7.75 -0.21
CA ALA A 351 -1.84 -9.13 -0.70
C ALA A 351 -3.31 -9.47 -1.02
N GLU A 352 -3.63 -9.49 -2.31
CA GLU A 352 -4.91 -10.00 -2.80
C GLU A 352 -4.99 -11.50 -2.46
N GLU A 353 -6.18 -12.01 -2.12
CA GLU A 353 -6.37 -13.44 -1.86
C GLU A 353 -5.91 -14.27 -3.07
N PRO A 354 -5.15 -15.36 -2.91
CA PRO A 354 -4.62 -16.08 -4.05
C PRO A 354 -5.59 -17.14 -4.57
N PHE A 355 -6.75 -17.36 -3.95
CA PHE A 355 -7.63 -18.48 -4.27
C PHE A 355 -9.01 -17.97 -4.73
N TYR A 356 -9.47 -18.45 -5.88
CA TYR A 356 -10.76 -18.08 -6.45
C TYR A 356 -11.48 -19.32 -6.98
N ALA A 357 -12.74 -19.51 -6.59
CA ALA A 357 -13.57 -20.61 -7.09
C ALA A 357 -14.51 -20.10 -8.18
N LEU A 358 -14.50 -20.72 -9.36
CA LEU A 358 -15.38 -20.39 -10.48
C LEU A 358 -16.27 -21.59 -10.79
N ASN A 359 -17.59 -21.37 -10.82
CA ASN A 359 -18.51 -22.34 -11.38
C ASN A 359 -18.52 -22.21 -12.89
N THR A 360 -18.12 -23.26 -13.59
CA THR A 360 -18.03 -23.23 -15.05
C THR A 360 -19.38 -23.40 -15.71
N THR A 361 -20.39 -23.94 -15.01
CA THR A 361 -21.72 -24.23 -15.55
C THR A 361 -22.57 -22.97 -15.73
N ASP A 362 -22.54 -22.07 -14.74
CA ASP A 362 -23.26 -20.78 -14.78
C ASP A 362 -22.33 -19.57 -14.98
N LEU A 363 -21.02 -19.82 -15.09
CA LEU A 363 -19.96 -18.81 -15.16
C LEU A 363 -20.07 -17.79 -14.04
N GLN A 364 -20.22 -18.26 -12.80
CA GLN A 364 -20.27 -17.43 -11.61
C GLN A 364 -19.10 -17.70 -10.67
N TRP A 365 -18.45 -16.64 -10.17
CA TRP A 365 -17.57 -16.80 -9.02
C TRP A 365 -18.35 -17.32 -7.80
N GLN A 366 -17.75 -18.23 -7.04
CA GLN A 366 -18.34 -18.88 -5.88
C GLN A 366 -17.64 -18.48 -4.59
N SER A 367 -18.41 -18.45 -3.49
CA SER A 367 -17.87 -18.20 -2.15
C SER A 367 -17.23 -19.48 -1.65
N ALA A 368 -15.90 -19.52 -1.69
CA ALA A 368 -15.13 -20.55 -1.02
C ALA A 368 -14.51 -19.92 0.24
N ARG A 369 -14.90 -20.40 1.43
CA ARG A 369 -14.16 -20.03 2.65
C ARG A 369 -12.86 -20.82 2.67
N ILE A 370 -11.81 -20.22 2.10
CA ILE A 370 -10.49 -20.82 2.03
C ILE A 370 -9.66 -20.31 3.20
N ILE A 371 -9.35 -21.20 4.14
CA ILE A 371 -8.50 -20.87 5.30
C ILE A 371 -7.08 -21.26 4.93
N CYS A 372 -6.22 -20.26 4.75
CA CYS A 372 -4.81 -20.44 4.41
C CYS A 372 -3.92 -20.20 5.62
N GLU A 373 -3.23 -21.25 6.08
CA GLU A 373 -2.26 -21.16 7.19
C GLU A 373 -0.87 -20.67 6.72
N HIS A 374 -0.69 -20.44 5.41
CA HIS A 374 0.59 -20.09 4.77
C HIS A 374 0.57 -18.71 4.09
N ASP A 375 1.75 -18.14 3.85
CA ASP A 375 1.93 -16.92 3.05
C ASP A 375 1.58 -17.17 1.57
N SER A 376 0.47 -16.57 1.14
CA SER A 376 -0.13 -16.70 -0.18
C SER A 376 0.62 -15.94 -1.28
N SER A 377 1.48 -14.99 -0.92
CA SER A 377 2.15 -14.11 -1.89
C SER A 377 3.16 -14.82 -2.78
N SER A 378 3.57 -16.04 -2.42
CA SER A 378 4.61 -16.82 -3.10
C SER A 378 4.09 -17.81 -4.16
N LEU A 379 2.78 -17.94 -4.37
CA LEU A 379 2.17 -18.95 -5.26
C LEU A 379 2.13 -18.56 -6.74
N VAL A 380 2.87 -17.54 -7.16
CA VAL A 380 2.96 -17.13 -8.57
C VAL A 380 3.77 -18.17 -9.36
N HIS A 381 3.29 -18.59 -10.53
CA HIS A 381 3.84 -19.66 -11.35
C HIS A 381 3.98 -21.02 -10.62
N SER A 382 3.11 -21.27 -9.64
CA SER A 382 2.92 -22.58 -9.03
C SER A 382 2.21 -23.55 -9.99
N ALA A 383 2.26 -24.85 -9.70
CA ALA A 383 1.54 -25.87 -10.46
C ALA A 383 0.57 -26.62 -9.55
N SER A 384 -0.65 -26.91 -10.03
CA SER A 384 -1.68 -27.61 -9.26
C SER A 384 -2.28 -28.80 -10.00
N THR A 385 -2.75 -29.80 -9.25
CA THR A 385 -3.54 -30.91 -9.78
C THR A 385 -4.56 -31.42 -8.76
N TRP A 386 -5.66 -31.99 -9.24
CA TRP A 386 -6.70 -32.62 -8.44
C TRP A 386 -6.42 -34.11 -8.24
N ALA A 387 -6.39 -34.55 -6.98
CA ALA A 387 -6.41 -35.96 -6.62
C ALA A 387 -7.84 -36.36 -6.23
N PRO A 388 -8.51 -37.26 -6.98
CA PRO A 388 -9.83 -37.75 -6.69
C PRO A 388 -9.85 -38.61 -5.41
N GLN A 389 -11.03 -39.14 -5.06
CA GLN A 389 -11.19 -40.11 -3.97
C GLN A 389 -10.15 -41.25 -4.10
N PRO A 390 -9.54 -41.69 -2.98
CA PRO A 390 -9.86 -41.38 -1.58
C PRO A 390 -9.25 -40.06 -1.04
N TYR A 391 -8.37 -39.41 -1.80
CA TYR A 391 -7.63 -38.22 -1.36
C TYR A 391 -8.52 -36.97 -1.31
N ASN A 392 -9.30 -36.74 -2.37
CA ASN A 392 -10.25 -35.62 -2.49
C ASN A 392 -9.59 -34.26 -2.16
N ALA A 393 -8.43 -34.00 -2.76
CA ALA A 393 -7.57 -32.87 -2.43
C ALA A 393 -6.92 -32.25 -3.67
N ILE A 394 -6.70 -30.94 -3.65
CA ILE A 394 -5.86 -30.25 -4.64
C ILE A 394 -4.44 -30.16 -4.08
N TYR A 395 -3.46 -30.57 -4.86
CA TYR A 395 -2.05 -30.41 -4.51
C TYR A 395 -1.45 -29.27 -5.31
N ILE A 396 -0.74 -28.35 -4.65
CA ILE A 396 -0.09 -27.19 -5.24
C ILE A 396 1.39 -27.26 -4.87
N THR A 397 2.26 -27.25 -5.87
CA THR A 397 3.71 -27.36 -5.66
C THR A 397 4.45 -26.17 -6.24
N GLY A 398 5.50 -25.75 -5.55
CA GLY A 398 6.40 -24.68 -5.98
C GLY A 398 5.71 -23.34 -6.25
N GLY A 399 6.30 -22.57 -7.17
CA GLY A 399 6.00 -21.15 -7.40
C GLY A 399 7.09 -20.23 -6.86
N GLY A 400 6.96 -18.93 -7.09
CA GLY A 400 7.83 -17.91 -6.53
C GLY A 400 8.24 -16.83 -7.53
N PHE A 401 9.31 -16.09 -7.18
CA PHE A 401 9.80 -14.95 -7.95
C PHE A 401 11.29 -15.11 -8.26
N GLN A 402 11.66 -14.70 -9.46
CA GLN A 402 13.04 -14.69 -9.91
C GLN A 402 13.42 -13.27 -10.31
N CYS A 403 14.36 -12.67 -9.59
CA CYS A 403 14.97 -11.41 -10.01
C CYS A 403 16.39 -11.69 -10.50
N TYR A 404 16.67 -11.45 -11.78
CA TYR A 404 17.91 -11.81 -12.48
C TYR A 404 19.21 -11.17 -11.91
N GLY A 405 19.14 -10.46 -10.79
CA GLY A 405 20.30 -9.86 -10.12
C GLY A 405 20.22 -9.70 -8.61
N PHE A 406 19.19 -10.24 -7.91
CA PHE A 406 19.00 -9.93 -6.48
C PHE A 406 18.68 -11.12 -5.57
N ALA A 407 17.98 -12.16 -6.03
CA ALA A 407 17.77 -13.45 -5.33
C ALA A 407 16.72 -14.31 -6.08
N TYR A 408 16.65 -15.60 -5.73
CA TYR A 408 15.55 -16.51 -6.08
C TYR A 408 14.77 -16.86 -4.82
N HIS A 409 13.44 -16.79 -4.87
CA HIS A 409 12.56 -17.32 -3.83
C HIS A 409 11.62 -18.35 -4.44
N TYR A 410 11.61 -19.55 -3.89
CA TYR A 410 10.73 -20.64 -4.30
C TYR A 410 9.81 -21.05 -3.16
N ALA A 411 8.51 -21.11 -3.42
CA ALA A 411 7.50 -21.42 -2.42
C ALA A 411 7.56 -22.88 -1.97
N SER A 412 7.17 -23.13 -0.72
CA SER A 412 6.93 -24.49 -0.22
C SER A 412 5.62 -25.05 -0.78
N SER A 413 5.56 -26.37 -0.92
CA SER A 413 4.36 -27.05 -1.41
C SER A 413 3.22 -27.03 -0.39
N VAL A 414 1.98 -26.98 -0.87
CA VAL A 414 0.76 -26.94 -0.05
C VAL A 414 -0.32 -27.87 -0.63
N CYS A 415 -1.21 -28.38 0.22
CA CYS A 415 -2.37 -29.16 -0.21
C CYS A 415 -3.68 -28.57 0.34
N CYS A 416 -4.72 -28.54 -0.48
CA CYS A 416 -6.07 -28.12 -0.10
C CYS A 416 -6.91 -29.37 0.13
N VAL A 417 -7.27 -29.65 1.38
CA VAL A 417 -8.10 -30.82 1.75
C VAL A 417 -9.56 -30.38 1.92
N LEU A 418 -10.47 -31.10 1.27
CA LEU A 418 -11.91 -30.95 1.46
C LEU A 418 -12.38 -31.86 2.60
N ASP A 419 -12.95 -31.28 3.66
CA ASP A 419 -13.42 -32.03 4.85
C ASP A 419 -14.73 -32.82 4.60
N ALA A 420 -15.45 -32.59 3.50
CA ALA A 420 -16.64 -33.35 3.10
C ALA A 420 -16.90 -33.28 1.57
N PRO A 421 -17.60 -34.25 0.96
CA PRO A 421 -18.11 -34.09 -0.41
C PRO A 421 -19.10 -32.92 -0.44
N MET A 422 -18.85 -31.94 -1.31
CA MET A 422 -19.79 -30.83 -1.56
C MET A 422 -21.10 -31.38 -2.12
N ILE A 423 -22.20 -31.26 -1.37
CA ILE A 423 -23.56 -31.35 -1.94
C ILE A 423 -23.97 -29.92 -2.29
N LEU A 424 -23.74 -29.52 -3.55
CA LEU A 424 -24.21 -28.24 -4.07
C LEU A 424 -25.71 -28.35 -4.35
N SER A 425 -26.52 -27.69 -3.52
CA SER A 425 -27.97 -27.57 -3.72
C SER A 425 -28.27 -26.60 -4.87
N THR A 426 -28.95 -27.08 -5.91
CA THR A 426 -29.38 -26.37 -7.13
C THR A 426 -30.61 -25.47 -6.97
N LYS A 427 -30.94 -25.00 -5.76
CA LYS A 427 -32.14 -24.18 -5.56
C LYS A 427 -31.91 -22.72 -5.95
N ASN A 428 -32.34 -22.39 -7.17
CA ASN A 428 -32.69 -21.04 -7.60
C ASN A 428 -33.64 -20.39 -6.59
N VAL A 429 -33.22 -19.28 -5.99
CA VAL A 429 -34.13 -18.36 -5.30
C VAL A 429 -34.43 -17.23 -6.27
N ALA A 430 -35.58 -17.33 -6.95
CA ALA A 430 -36.15 -16.22 -7.69
C ALA A 430 -36.73 -15.21 -6.68
N VAL A 431 -36.31 -13.95 -6.76
CA VAL A 431 -36.93 -12.84 -6.02
C VAL A 431 -37.54 -11.89 -7.05
N ASN A 432 -38.88 -11.82 -7.05
CA ASN A 432 -39.65 -10.91 -7.89
C ASN A 432 -39.51 -9.47 -7.40
N TYR A 433 -39.31 -8.54 -8.33
CA TYR A 433 -39.31 -7.10 -8.10
C TYR A 433 -40.74 -6.56 -7.97
N THR A 434 -40.99 -5.77 -6.92
CA THR A 434 -42.12 -4.83 -6.86
C THR A 434 -41.58 -3.44 -6.54
N GLN A 435 -41.77 -2.49 -7.46
CA GLN A 435 -41.38 -1.09 -7.28
C GLN A 435 -42.36 -0.36 -6.35
N HIS A 436 -41.85 0.27 -5.29
CA HIS A 436 -42.54 1.35 -4.59
C HIS A 436 -41.69 2.61 -4.61
N LYS A 437 -42.27 3.71 -5.13
CA LYS A 437 -41.80 5.08 -4.96
C LYS A 437 -42.20 5.57 -3.56
N GLN A 438 -41.28 6.16 -2.82
CA GLN A 438 -41.61 6.93 -1.61
C GLN A 438 -40.74 8.20 -1.50
N GLU A 439 -41.38 9.27 -1.01
CA GLU A 439 -40.89 10.63 -0.86
C GLU A 439 -39.76 10.75 0.18
N LEU A 440 -38.80 11.66 -0.07
CA LEU A 440 -37.60 11.88 0.75
C LEU A 440 -37.89 12.77 1.97
N SER A 441 -37.52 12.30 3.17
CA SER A 441 -37.59 13.03 4.43
C SER A 441 -36.34 13.89 4.68
N THR A 442 -36.47 14.94 5.50
CA THR A 442 -35.47 16.01 5.72
C THR A 442 -34.55 15.81 6.94
N GLY A 443 -34.49 14.59 7.51
CA GLY A 443 -33.70 14.25 8.70
C GLY A 443 -32.26 13.78 8.41
N SER A 444 -31.37 13.79 9.42
CA SER A 444 -30.03 13.19 9.32
C SER A 444 -30.13 11.67 9.37
N LEU A 445 -29.67 10.95 8.34
CA LEU A 445 -29.93 9.51 8.19
C LEU A 445 -28.77 8.62 8.68
N GLY A 446 -29.08 7.36 8.97
CA GLY A 446 -28.14 6.31 9.35
C GLY A 446 -28.61 4.91 8.96
N VAL A 447 -27.67 4.00 8.70
CA VAL A 447 -27.94 2.58 8.39
C VAL A 447 -27.61 1.71 9.59
N LEU A 448 -28.56 0.90 10.04
CA LEU A 448 -28.36 -0.04 11.14
C LEU A 448 -27.60 -1.29 10.70
N THR A 449 -26.64 -1.74 11.50
CA THR A 449 -25.93 -2.99 11.24
C THR A 449 -25.37 -3.62 12.52
N ALA A 450 -25.21 -4.94 12.53
CA ALA A 450 -24.61 -5.64 13.67
C ALA A 450 -23.11 -5.30 13.81
N ARG A 451 -22.59 -5.31 15.05
CA ARG A 451 -21.18 -4.98 15.39
C ARG A 451 -20.13 -5.63 14.47
N GLN A 452 -20.33 -6.89 14.09
CA GLN A 452 -19.40 -7.63 13.23
C GLN A 452 -19.38 -7.12 11.77
N ARG A 453 -20.47 -6.49 11.31
CA ARG A 453 -20.64 -5.95 9.95
C ARG A 453 -20.27 -4.47 9.84
N VAL A 454 -20.09 -3.74 10.95
CA VAL A 454 -19.79 -2.30 10.96
C VAL A 454 -18.66 -1.91 10.01
N LYS A 455 -17.52 -2.61 10.07
CA LYS A 455 -16.35 -2.28 9.24
C LYS A 455 -16.63 -2.51 7.75
N TRP A 456 -17.32 -3.59 7.42
CA TRP A 456 -17.69 -3.95 6.07
C TRP A 456 -18.75 -3.00 5.50
N MET A 457 -19.84 -2.76 6.24
CA MET A 457 -20.94 -1.88 5.83
C MET A 457 -20.46 -0.44 5.66
N LYS A 458 -19.58 0.04 6.56
CA LYS A 458 -18.92 1.35 6.40
C LYS A 458 -18.11 1.42 5.12
N THR A 459 -17.31 0.39 4.83
CA THR A 459 -16.48 0.35 3.61
C THR A 459 -17.35 0.37 2.35
N LEU A 460 -18.49 -0.32 2.36
CA LEU A 460 -19.45 -0.33 1.26
C LEU A 460 -20.12 1.04 1.07
N LEU A 461 -20.64 1.64 2.15
CA LEU A 461 -21.24 2.97 2.13
C LEU A 461 -20.21 4.04 1.68
N GLU A 462 -18.93 3.91 2.05
CA GLU A 462 -17.84 4.78 1.58
C GLU A 462 -17.53 4.59 0.10
N LYS A 463 -17.59 3.34 -0.41
CA LYS A 463 -17.36 2.98 -1.82
C LYS A 463 -18.42 3.60 -2.73
N VAL A 464 -19.68 3.57 -2.33
CA VAL A 464 -20.79 4.18 -3.09
C VAL A 464 -21.01 5.67 -2.76
N SER A 465 -20.07 6.28 -2.02
CA SER A 465 -20.02 7.71 -1.69
C SER A 465 -21.21 8.27 -0.89
N VAL A 466 -21.94 7.42 -0.16
CA VAL A 466 -23.07 7.82 0.69
C VAL A 466 -22.78 7.74 2.18
N TYR A 467 -21.65 7.15 2.60
CA TYR A 467 -21.23 7.16 4.00
C TYR A 467 -20.88 8.57 4.44
N ASP A 468 -21.56 9.04 5.49
CA ASP A 468 -21.29 10.35 6.07
C ASP A 468 -20.08 10.26 7.01
N LYS A 469 -18.91 10.53 6.42
CA LYS A 469 -17.62 10.57 7.11
C LYS A 469 -17.52 11.68 8.14
N THR A 470 -18.45 12.63 8.16
CA THR A 470 -18.48 13.70 9.14
C THR A 470 -19.02 13.23 10.47
N ARG A 471 -19.67 12.04 10.55
CA ARG A 471 -20.25 11.46 11.76
C ARG A 471 -19.64 10.08 12.11
N ARG A 472 -19.71 9.71 13.39
CA ARG A 472 -19.15 8.51 14.01
C ARG A 472 -20.22 7.43 14.04
N VAL A 473 -19.79 6.22 13.71
CA VAL A 473 -20.56 5.01 13.99
C VAL A 473 -20.74 4.89 15.50
N HIS A 474 -21.96 4.65 15.95
CA HIS A 474 -22.28 4.52 17.37
C HIS A 474 -23.32 3.43 17.61
N GLU A 475 -23.34 2.89 18.83
CA GLU A 475 -24.28 1.84 19.24
C GLU A 475 -25.64 2.47 19.56
N VAL A 476 -26.73 1.82 19.12
CA VAL A 476 -28.10 2.29 19.39
C VAL A 476 -28.62 1.52 20.60
N ALA A 477 -28.82 2.22 21.72
CA ALA A 477 -29.44 1.65 22.92
C ALA A 477 -30.93 1.99 22.91
N GLY A 478 -31.78 0.98 22.76
CA GLY A 478 -33.24 1.13 22.85
C GLY A 478 -33.83 -0.02 23.66
N GLU A 479 -34.91 0.25 24.41
CA GLU A 479 -35.54 -0.69 25.34
C GLU A 479 -36.06 -1.99 24.68
N GLU A 480 -36.13 -2.05 23.34
CA GLU A 480 -36.58 -3.20 22.55
C GLU A 480 -35.54 -3.77 21.56
N VAL A 481 -34.29 -3.28 21.53
CA VAL A 481 -33.26 -3.77 20.60
C VAL A 481 -32.10 -4.40 21.37
N SER A 482 -31.79 -5.66 21.03
CA SER A 482 -30.69 -6.43 21.63
C SER A 482 -29.35 -5.73 21.52
N ALA A 483 -28.56 -5.73 22.59
CA ALA A 483 -27.19 -5.20 22.63
C ALA A 483 -26.34 -5.68 21.42
N GLY A 484 -25.59 -4.77 20.79
CA GLY A 484 -24.71 -5.09 19.65
C GLY A 484 -25.13 -4.57 18.26
N VAL A 485 -26.11 -3.67 18.16
CA VAL A 485 -26.51 -3.00 16.90
C VAL A 485 -25.96 -1.58 16.82
N TYR A 486 -25.32 -1.25 15.69
CA TYR A 486 -24.61 0.00 15.45
C TYR A 486 -25.24 0.76 14.29
N LEU A 487 -25.33 2.08 14.41
CA LEU A 487 -25.79 2.99 13.37
C LEU A 487 -24.59 3.60 12.63
N LEU A 488 -24.59 3.44 11.31
CA LEU A 488 -23.60 4.01 10.40
C LEU A 488 -24.17 5.26 9.73
N PRO A 489 -23.57 6.44 9.92
CA PRO A 489 -24.08 7.67 9.33
C PRO A 489 -24.03 7.66 7.80
N VAL A 490 -25.10 8.13 7.16
CA VAL A 490 -25.19 8.23 5.69
C VAL A 490 -25.77 9.57 5.26
N THR A 491 -25.48 10.00 4.03
CA THR A 491 -26.08 11.18 3.40
C THR A 491 -27.47 10.87 2.86
N SER A 492 -28.23 11.90 2.50
CA SER A 492 -29.55 11.75 1.84
C SER A 492 -29.50 10.97 0.53
N ASP A 493 -28.33 10.94 -0.11
CA ASP A 493 -28.10 10.25 -1.38
C ASP A 493 -28.16 8.72 -1.24
N ILE A 494 -28.25 8.18 -0.02
CA ILE A 494 -28.42 6.74 0.24
C ILE A 494 -29.59 6.14 -0.54
N HIS A 495 -30.70 6.85 -0.67
CA HIS A 495 -31.88 6.36 -1.39
C HIS A 495 -31.65 6.25 -2.90
N THR A 496 -30.90 7.20 -3.48
CA THR A 496 -30.50 7.14 -4.89
C THR A 496 -29.40 6.11 -5.12
N ALA A 497 -28.49 5.94 -4.16
CA ALA A 497 -27.47 4.91 -4.25
C ALA A 497 -28.06 3.49 -4.16
N LEU A 498 -29.14 3.29 -3.42
CA LEU A 498 -29.86 2.02 -3.38
C LEU A 498 -30.47 1.64 -4.74
N SER A 499 -30.89 2.60 -5.57
CA SER A 499 -31.40 2.30 -6.91
C SER A 499 -30.31 2.25 -7.99
N THR A 500 -29.09 2.70 -7.68
CA THR A 500 -27.97 2.83 -8.63
C THR A 500 -26.88 1.78 -8.42
N TYR A 501 -26.71 1.30 -7.19
CA TYR A 501 -25.67 0.34 -6.81
C TYR A 501 -26.30 -0.90 -6.19
N ASP A 502 -26.46 -1.94 -7.02
CA ASP A 502 -27.06 -3.22 -6.61
C ASP A 502 -26.36 -3.82 -5.38
N GLU A 503 -25.04 -3.63 -5.24
CA GLU A 503 -24.27 -4.08 -4.08
C GLU A 503 -24.71 -3.47 -2.74
N LEU A 504 -25.20 -2.22 -2.77
CA LEU A 504 -25.77 -1.57 -1.60
C LEU A 504 -27.20 -2.06 -1.36
N ALA A 505 -28.01 -2.20 -2.42
CA ALA A 505 -29.40 -2.67 -2.37
C ALA A 505 -29.54 -4.10 -1.83
N ASP A 506 -28.57 -4.96 -2.15
CA ASP A 506 -28.49 -6.34 -1.67
C ASP A 506 -28.34 -6.45 -0.14
N CYS A 507 -27.89 -5.37 0.50
CA CYS A 507 -27.36 -5.42 1.86
C CYS A 507 -27.98 -4.41 2.83
N VAL A 508 -28.61 -3.37 2.30
CA VAL A 508 -29.30 -2.32 3.05
C VAL A 508 -30.70 -2.21 2.48
N SER A 509 -31.69 -2.62 3.27
CA SER A 509 -33.10 -2.43 2.91
C SER A 509 -33.57 -1.02 3.26
N SER A 510 -34.71 -0.58 2.71
CA SER A 510 -35.33 0.70 3.08
C SER A 510 -35.66 0.78 4.57
N THR A 511 -35.90 -0.36 5.24
CA THR A 511 -36.18 -0.45 6.67
C THR A 511 -34.92 -0.42 7.56
N ASP A 512 -33.73 -0.62 6.99
CA ASP A 512 -32.45 -0.48 7.71
C ASP A 512 -31.99 0.99 7.80
N ILE A 513 -32.60 1.88 7.01
CA ILE A 513 -32.33 3.32 7.01
C ILE A 513 -33.26 3.98 8.03
N VAL A 514 -32.66 4.60 9.04
CA VAL A 514 -33.37 5.26 10.13
C VAL A 514 -32.86 6.69 10.33
N GLU A 515 -33.65 7.50 11.01
CA GLU A 515 -33.21 8.84 11.41
C GLU A 515 -32.22 8.76 12.58
N ASP A 516 -31.07 9.41 12.44
CA ASP A 516 -29.99 9.47 13.41
C ASP A 516 -30.26 10.58 14.44
N SER A 517 -30.94 10.21 15.53
CA SER A 517 -31.26 11.10 16.64
C SER A 517 -30.03 11.64 17.41
N ASN A 518 -28.83 11.09 17.18
CA ASN A 518 -27.57 11.49 17.82
C ASN A 518 -26.58 12.16 16.87
N ALA A 519 -27.00 12.54 15.66
CA ALA A 519 -26.16 13.09 14.60
C ALA A 519 -25.27 14.27 15.04
N LEU A 520 -25.77 15.14 15.92
CA LEU A 520 -25.05 16.32 16.44
C LEU A 520 -23.89 15.96 17.38
N LYS A 521 -23.97 14.87 18.15
CA LYS A 521 -22.96 14.48 19.14
C LYS A 521 -21.76 13.73 18.54
N ASN A 522 -21.89 13.23 17.32
CA ASN A 522 -21.00 12.19 16.79
C ASN A 522 -20.03 12.63 15.68
N LYS A 523 -19.57 13.88 15.54
CA LYS A 523 -18.70 14.23 14.38
C LYS A 523 -17.25 13.61 14.38
N CYS A 524 -16.66 13.27 13.20
CA CYS A 524 -15.31 12.68 13.03
C CYS A 524 -14.46 13.30 11.89
N GLY A 525 -13.13 13.39 12.05
CA GLY A 525 -12.20 14.00 11.07
C GLY A 525 -11.11 13.06 10.49
N LYS A 526 -10.99 13.00 9.15
CA LYS A 526 -9.94 12.42 8.24
C LYS A 526 -10.17 10.99 7.67
N SER A 527 -10.09 10.81 6.32
CA SER A 527 -10.44 9.59 5.53
C SER A 527 -9.57 9.35 4.26
N SER A 528 -9.50 8.09 3.76
CA SER A 528 -8.92 7.66 2.47
C SER A 528 -9.95 7.64 1.33
N GLY A 529 -10.19 8.80 0.70
CA GLY A 529 -10.75 8.93 -0.66
C GLY A 529 -9.69 9.53 -1.59
N MET A 530 -10.09 10.07 -2.76
CA MET A 530 -9.28 11.12 -3.43
C MET A 530 -8.66 11.99 -2.36
N THR A 531 -7.35 12.18 -2.43
CA THR A 531 -6.66 13.03 -1.47
C THR A 531 -7.37 14.37 -1.42
N ARG A 532 -7.27 15.04 -0.27
CA ARG A 532 -7.88 16.35 -0.07
C ARG A 532 -7.57 17.28 -1.24
N ASP A 533 -6.31 17.31 -1.66
CA ASP A 533 -5.79 18.05 -2.81
C ASP A 533 -6.40 17.61 -4.14
N GLU A 534 -6.42 16.31 -4.45
CA GLU A 534 -7.04 15.81 -5.69
C GLU A 534 -8.51 16.20 -5.77
N ARG A 535 -9.25 16.10 -4.66
CA ARG A 535 -10.67 16.46 -4.63
C ARG A 535 -10.88 17.95 -4.87
N ILE A 536 -10.05 18.79 -4.25
CA ILE A 536 -10.06 20.23 -4.50
C ILE A 536 -9.74 20.52 -5.97
N ARG A 537 -8.69 19.91 -6.54
CA ARG A 537 -8.34 20.08 -7.96
C ARG A 537 -9.49 19.67 -8.86
N THR A 538 -10.10 18.51 -8.65
CA THR A 538 -11.24 18.05 -9.46
C THR A 538 -12.46 18.97 -9.34
N ILE A 539 -12.77 19.48 -8.15
CA ILE A 539 -13.88 20.43 -7.99
C ILE A 539 -13.57 21.73 -8.74
N ILE A 540 -12.36 22.29 -8.56
CA ILE A 540 -11.93 23.50 -9.28
C ILE A 540 -12.00 23.29 -10.79
N THR A 541 -11.43 22.19 -11.31
CA THR A 541 -11.43 21.85 -12.74
C THR A 541 -12.86 21.68 -13.29
N ARG A 542 -13.76 21.02 -12.55
CA ARG A 542 -15.16 20.86 -12.96
C ARG A 542 -15.90 22.19 -13.05
N PHE A 543 -15.75 23.05 -12.04
CA PHE A 543 -16.35 24.39 -12.06
C PHE A 543 -15.76 25.21 -13.22
N ALA A 544 -14.44 25.18 -13.40
CA ALA A 544 -13.75 25.91 -14.45
C ALA A 544 -14.20 25.50 -15.88
N HIS A 545 -14.29 24.20 -16.18
CA HIS A 545 -14.75 23.72 -17.48
C HIS A 545 -16.19 24.08 -17.79
N SER A 546 -17.07 24.05 -16.79
CA SER A 546 -18.49 24.39 -16.99
C SER A 546 -18.74 25.89 -17.20
N ARG A 547 -17.69 26.72 -17.13
CA ARG A 547 -17.73 28.19 -17.26
C ARG A 547 -16.63 28.74 -18.18
N ASP A 548 -16.14 27.91 -19.11
CA ASP A 548 -15.21 28.29 -20.19
C ASP A 548 -13.88 28.94 -19.73
N VAL A 549 -13.38 28.60 -18.54
CA VAL A 549 -12.04 29.03 -18.11
C VAL A 549 -10.99 28.26 -18.93
N SER A 550 -10.00 28.98 -19.47
CA SER A 550 -8.96 28.38 -20.30
C SER A 550 -8.10 27.34 -19.55
N GLU A 551 -7.69 26.28 -20.24
CA GLU A 551 -6.80 25.24 -19.69
C GLU A 551 -5.50 25.80 -19.12
N SER A 552 -4.94 26.84 -19.74
CA SER A 552 -3.73 27.51 -19.25
C SER A 552 -3.94 28.18 -17.89
N GLU A 553 -5.10 28.81 -17.68
CA GLU A 553 -5.42 29.49 -16.43
C GLU A 553 -5.82 28.50 -15.33
N ILE A 554 -6.48 27.38 -15.69
CA ILE A 554 -6.70 26.24 -14.79
C ILE A 554 -5.35 25.69 -14.34
N PHE A 555 -4.47 25.31 -15.28
CA PHE A 555 -3.16 24.73 -14.96
C PHE A 555 -2.32 25.68 -14.09
N LYS A 556 -2.31 26.98 -14.39
CA LYS A 556 -1.60 27.99 -13.57
C LYS A 556 -2.18 28.07 -12.16
N SER A 557 -3.50 28.09 -12.01
CA SER A 557 -4.17 28.19 -10.71
C SER A 557 -3.97 26.93 -9.84
N ILE A 558 -4.01 25.73 -10.43
CA ILE A 558 -3.93 24.45 -9.72
C ILE A 558 -2.66 23.65 -10.01
N SER A 559 -1.54 24.30 -10.35
CA SER A 559 -0.22 23.62 -10.45
C SER A 559 0.53 23.61 -9.12
N GLY A 560 0.21 24.55 -8.21
CA GLY A 560 0.76 24.59 -6.85
C GLY A 560 0.10 23.61 -5.88
N GLY A 561 0.75 23.36 -4.74
CA GLY A 561 0.15 22.61 -3.61
C GLY A 561 -0.82 23.47 -2.79
N PHE A 562 -1.66 22.83 -1.97
CA PHE A 562 -2.52 23.51 -0.99
C PHE A 562 -1.94 23.35 0.43
N GLU A 563 -1.90 24.43 1.20
CA GLU A 563 -1.57 24.37 2.63
C GLU A 563 -2.85 24.34 3.47
N TYR A 564 -2.77 23.76 4.67
CA TYR A 564 -3.93 23.59 5.53
C TYR A 564 -3.58 23.83 6.98
N ILE A 565 -4.38 24.67 7.63
CA ILE A 565 -4.23 25.05 9.03
C ILE A 565 -5.56 24.72 9.70
N GLY A 566 -5.61 23.63 10.47
CA GLY A 566 -6.85 23.13 11.08
C GLY A 566 -7.91 22.79 10.02
N ASP A 567 -9.03 23.50 10.08
CA ASP A 567 -10.19 23.44 9.17
C ASP A 567 -10.17 24.53 8.08
N ILE A 568 -9.04 25.22 7.92
CA ILE A 568 -8.83 26.28 6.93
C ILE A 568 -7.90 25.75 5.83
N ILE A 569 -8.29 25.96 4.57
CA ILE A 569 -7.37 25.82 3.42
C ILE A 569 -6.71 27.18 3.13
N LEU A 570 -5.39 27.18 3.04
CA LEU A 570 -4.57 28.33 2.69
C LEU A 570 -4.09 28.20 1.25
N LEU A 571 -4.64 29.02 0.38
CA LEU A 571 -4.33 29.08 -1.05
C LEU A 571 -3.09 29.94 -1.28
N ASN A 572 -2.30 29.58 -2.29
CA ASN A 572 -1.23 30.45 -2.75
C ASN A 572 -1.80 31.78 -3.31
N SER A 573 -0.95 32.81 -3.43
CA SER A 573 -1.42 34.15 -3.82
C SER A 573 -2.03 34.22 -5.23
N THR A 574 -1.77 33.22 -6.08
CA THR A 574 -2.17 33.17 -7.49
C THR A 574 -3.36 32.24 -7.78
N CYS A 575 -3.71 31.33 -6.87
CA CYS A 575 -4.72 30.30 -7.08
C CYS A 575 -6.10 30.94 -7.16
N CYS A 576 -6.75 30.80 -8.32
CA CYS A 576 -8.07 31.35 -8.62
C CYS A 576 -8.15 32.85 -8.28
N ALA A 577 -7.09 33.61 -8.57
CA ALA A 577 -6.97 35.01 -8.17
C ALA A 577 -7.56 36.00 -9.18
N GLU A 578 -7.66 35.62 -10.45
CA GLU A 578 -8.12 36.47 -11.54
C GLU A 578 -9.64 36.64 -11.51
N LYS A 579 -10.13 37.81 -11.06
CA LYS A 579 -11.56 38.06 -10.87
C LYS A 579 -12.40 37.90 -12.15
N GLU A 580 -11.83 38.22 -13.31
CA GLU A 580 -12.50 38.07 -14.60
C GLU A 580 -12.81 36.60 -14.93
N SER A 581 -11.90 35.68 -14.57
CA SER A 581 -12.05 34.25 -14.88
C SER A 581 -12.79 33.47 -13.79
N TRP A 582 -12.67 33.86 -12.51
CA TRP A 582 -13.15 33.07 -11.38
C TRP A 582 -14.28 33.73 -10.59
N GLY A 583 -14.40 35.06 -10.65
CA GLY A 583 -15.20 35.85 -9.69
C GLY A 583 -16.71 35.57 -9.73
N SER A 584 -17.25 35.15 -10.87
CA SER A 584 -18.69 34.89 -11.02
C SER A 584 -19.18 33.63 -10.31
N PHE A 585 -18.28 32.67 -10.01
CA PHE A 585 -18.64 31.39 -9.39
C PHE A 585 -17.73 30.99 -8.22
N GLU A 586 -16.73 31.80 -7.84
CA GLU A 586 -15.77 31.44 -6.80
C GLU A 586 -16.43 31.12 -5.46
N GLN A 587 -17.47 31.86 -5.05
CA GLN A 587 -18.15 31.66 -3.77
C GLN A 587 -18.91 30.32 -3.74
N GLU A 588 -19.56 29.94 -4.85
CA GLU A 588 -20.24 28.65 -5.01
C GLU A 588 -19.24 27.50 -5.02
N MET A 589 -18.12 27.68 -5.73
CA MET A 589 -17.03 26.71 -5.78
C MET A 589 -16.40 26.50 -4.40
N TRP A 590 -16.12 27.56 -3.65
CA TRP A 590 -15.57 27.46 -2.29
C TRP A 590 -16.55 26.84 -1.31
N ALA A 591 -17.85 27.13 -1.43
CA ALA A 591 -18.89 26.44 -0.66
C ALA A 591 -18.88 24.94 -0.93
N CYS A 592 -18.84 24.54 -2.21
CA CYS A 592 -18.78 23.16 -2.64
C CYS A 592 -17.51 22.45 -2.10
N ILE A 593 -16.36 23.12 -2.16
CA ILE A 593 -15.09 22.59 -1.62
C ILE A 593 -15.18 22.39 -0.11
N CYS A 594 -15.65 23.40 0.64
CA CYS A 594 -15.80 23.30 2.09
C CYS A 594 -16.75 22.17 2.51
N GLU A 595 -17.81 21.94 1.72
CA GLU A 595 -18.79 20.91 2.00
C GLU A 595 -18.31 19.49 1.64
N GLN A 596 -17.69 19.32 0.47
CA GLN A 596 -17.40 18.00 -0.10
C GLN A 596 -16.01 17.46 0.26
N VAL A 597 -15.13 18.30 0.80
CA VAL A 597 -13.77 17.90 1.19
C VAL A 597 -13.74 17.38 2.62
N VAL A 598 -13.07 16.24 2.85
CA VAL A 598 -12.98 15.58 4.17
C VAL A 598 -11.52 15.52 4.64
N PRO A 599 -11.20 15.94 5.87
CA PRO A 599 -12.10 16.51 6.89
C PRO A 599 -12.68 17.85 6.41
N CYS A 600 -13.92 18.13 6.82
CA CYS A 600 -14.63 19.33 6.41
C CYS A 600 -13.78 20.57 6.64
N LEU A 601 -13.67 21.39 5.60
CA LEU A 601 -13.13 22.73 5.70
C LEU A 601 -14.30 23.68 5.97
N THR A 602 -14.08 24.71 6.76
CA THR A 602 -15.12 25.74 7.01
C THR A 602 -14.78 27.06 6.32
N ARG A 603 -13.50 27.26 5.99
CA ARG A 603 -12.94 28.53 5.57
C ARG A 603 -11.88 28.34 4.50
N VAL A 604 -11.83 29.28 3.56
CA VAL A 604 -10.78 29.40 2.55
C VAL A 604 -10.06 30.71 2.78
N ALA A 605 -8.73 30.66 2.85
CA ALA A 605 -7.87 31.81 3.05
C ALA A 605 -6.85 31.94 1.92
N ARG A 606 -6.38 33.14 1.64
CA ARG A 606 -5.29 33.41 0.70
C ARG A 606 -4.05 33.81 1.46
N GLU A 607 -2.92 33.19 1.13
CA GLU A 607 -1.64 33.68 1.61
C GLU A 607 -1.35 35.07 1.02
N ALA A 608 -0.66 35.88 1.80
CA ALA A 608 -0.11 37.14 1.35
C ALA A 608 1.35 37.19 1.76
N ARG A 609 2.14 38.02 1.08
CA ARG A 609 3.53 38.25 1.49
C ARG A 609 3.57 38.67 2.95
N ILE A 610 4.44 38.03 3.71
CA ILE A 610 4.71 38.36 5.11
C ILE A 610 5.11 39.83 5.15
N ASP A 611 4.56 40.57 6.12
CA ASP A 611 4.95 41.94 6.34
C ASP A 611 6.45 42.05 6.61
N ASN A 612 7.13 43.01 5.98
CA ASN A 612 8.55 43.27 6.22
C ASN A 612 8.78 44.04 7.54
N GLY A 613 7.71 44.42 8.24
CA GLY A 613 7.77 45.02 9.56
C GLY A 613 8.29 44.04 10.62
N GLU A 614 8.79 44.59 11.72
CA GLU A 614 9.49 43.84 12.76
C GLU A 614 8.60 42.79 13.47
N MET A 615 7.28 43.01 13.50
CA MET A 615 6.31 42.07 14.07
C MET A 615 5.95 40.88 13.16
N ARG A 616 6.32 40.93 11.87
CA ARG A 616 6.01 39.90 10.86
C ARG A 616 4.54 39.45 10.91
N ARG A 617 3.62 40.41 10.99
CA ARG A 617 2.18 40.15 11.12
C ARG A 617 1.66 39.34 9.94
N SER A 618 0.69 38.48 10.22
CA SER A 618 -0.01 37.80 9.14
C SER A 618 -0.77 38.82 8.29
N ARG A 619 -0.79 38.60 6.98
CA ARG A 619 -1.61 39.34 6.00
C ARG A 619 -2.60 38.42 5.28
N VAL A 620 -2.80 37.23 5.83
CA VAL A 620 -3.72 36.23 5.29
C VAL A 620 -5.13 36.81 5.26
N SER A 621 -5.80 36.71 4.12
CA SER A 621 -7.18 37.14 3.96
C SER A 621 -8.11 35.94 3.90
N LEU A 622 -9.24 36.01 4.62
CA LEU A 622 -10.32 35.03 4.47
C LEU A 622 -11.11 35.37 3.21
N ILE A 623 -11.16 34.45 2.26
CA ILE A 623 -11.86 34.59 0.98
C ILE A 623 -13.27 34.01 1.06
N TYR A 624 -13.46 32.99 1.89
CA TYR A 624 -14.74 32.33 2.10
C TYR A 624 -14.84 31.87 3.56
N VAL A 625 -16.01 32.08 4.16
CA VAL A 625 -16.36 31.62 5.52
C VAL A 625 -17.77 31.01 5.48
N ASN A 626 -17.88 29.71 5.76
CA ASN A 626 -19.17 29.07 5.96
C ASN A 626 -19.73 29.47 7.33
N GLN A 627 -20.55 30.53 7.40
CA GLN A 627 -20.99 31.14 8.66
C GLN A 627 -21.71 30.17 9.60
N ASP A 628 -22.51 29.25 9.05
CA ASP A 628 -23.31 28.31 9.84
C ASP A 628 -22.45 27.21 10.46
N ARG A 629 -21.51 26.63 9.71
CA ARG A 629 -20.65 25.54 10.21
C ARG A 629 -19.51 26.03 11.09
N TRP A 630 -18.94 27.20 10.81
CA TRP A 630 -17.87 27.79 11.62
C TRP A 630 -18.34 28.01 13.07
N LYS A 631 -19.51 28.62 13.26
CA LYS A 631 -20.06 28.87 14.61
C LYS A 631 -20.42 27.58 15.36
N GLN A 632 -20.78 26.52 14.66
CA GLN A 632 -21.08 25.21 15.25
C GLN A 632 -19.84 24.38 15.61
N GLN A 633 -18.72 24.58 14.89
CA GLN A 633 -17.44 23.90 15.15
C GLN A 633 -16.50 24.68 16.05
N ALA A 634 -16.71 25.99 16.19
CA ALA A 634 -16.13 26.78 17.27
C ALA A 634 -16.53 26.09 18.57
N VAL A 635 -15.58 25.37 19.14
CA VAL A 635 -15.74 24.63 20.38
C VAL A 635 -16.05 25.66 21.46
N HIS A 636 -17.32 25.93 21.71
CA HIS A 636 -17.79 26.51 22.96
C HIS A 636 -17.63 25.43 24.05
N GLN A 637 -16.39 24.99 24.29
CA GLN A 637 -16.04 24.40 25.56
C GLN A 637 -15.81 25.58 26.48
N GLU A 638 -16.69 25.70 27.46
CA GLU A 638 -16.53 26.52 28.65
C GLU A 638 -15.19 26.16 29.33
N VAL A 639 -14.10 26.71 28.84
CA VAL A 639 -12.93 26.95 29.67
C VAL A 639 -13.22 28.30 30.30
N CYS A 640 -13.76 28.26 31.53
CA CYS A 640 -14.02 29.45 32.31
C CYS A 640 -12.74 30.32 32.30
N ASN A 641 -12.87 31.58 31.86
CA ASN A 641 -11.83 32.62 31.81
C ASN A 641 -10.98 32.77 30.52
N ILE A 642 -11.42 32.24 29.37
CA ILE A 642 -10.78 32.58 28.09
C ILE A 642 -11.34 33.90 27.52
N PRO A 643 -10.51 34.82 26.97
CA PRO A 643 -10.99 36.03 26.30
C PRO A 643 -11.91 35.72 25.10
N ASN A 644 -12.87 36.60 24.77
CA ASN A 644 -13.76 36.51 23.59
C ASN A 644 -13.04 36.43 22.22
N THR A 645 -11.71 36.32 22.20
CA THR A 645 -10.85 36.31 21.02
C THR A 645 -11.04 35.08 20.13
N THR A 646 -11.67 34.02 20.64
CA THR A 646 -12.06 32.83 19.86
C THR A 646 -13.26 33.08 18.93
N GLU A 647 -13.95 34.22 19.04
CA GLU A 647 -15.10 34.58 18.19
C GLU A 647 -14.70 35.10 16.80
N SER A 648 -13.41 35.40 16.58
CA SER A 648 -12.89 35.82 15.28
C SER A 648 -13.01 34.70 14.24
N PRO A 649 -13.55 34.96 13.04
CA PRO A 649 -13.56 33.98 11.94
C PRO A 649 -12.17 33.51 11.52
N GLY A 650 -11.09 34.19 11.93
CA GLY A 650 -9.71 33.76 11.69
C GLY A 650 -9.16 32.78 12.74
N TRP A 651 -9.88 32.54 13.84
CA TRP A 651 -9.40 31.67 14.92
C TRP A 651 -9.42 30.19 14.55
N VAL A 652 -8.31 29.48 14.78
CA VAL A 652 -8.16 28.05 14.49
C VAL A 652 -7.34 27.35 15.55
N GLU A 653 -7.66 26.08 15.83
CA GLU A 653 -6.84 25.18 16.64
C GLU A 653 -6.09 24.17 15.75
N VAL A 654 -4.80 24.01 15.99
CA VAL A 654 -3.93 23.01 15.35
C VAL A 654 -3.35 22.11 16.43
N ARG A 655 -3.44 20.79 16.25
CA ARG A 655 -2.80 19.81 17.13
C ARG A 655 -1.54 19.27 16.48
N GLU A 656 -0.40 19.41 17.14
CA GLU A 656 0.91 18.93 16.67
C GLU A 656 1.72 18.37 17.84
N ASN A 657 2.35 17.20 17.68
CA ASN A 657 3.13 16.52 18.72
C ASN A 657 2.38 16.40 20.07
N GLY A 658 1.06 16.19 20.02
CA GLY A 658 0.20 16.11 21.21
C GLY A 658 -0.20 17.45 21.84
N ILE A 659 0.40 18.56 21.42
CA ILE A 659 0.15 19.93 21.89
C ILE A 659 -0.92 20.60 21.03
N VAL A 660 -1.79 21.41 21.64
CA VAL A 660 -2.80 22.22 20.94
C VAL A 660 -2.34 23.66 20.81
N TYR A 661 -2.37 24.21 19.61
CA TYR A 661 -2.06 25.60 19.29
C TYR A 661 -3.30 26.28 18.71
N GLY A 662 -3.95 27.15 19.46
CA GLY A 662 -4.93 28.14 19.02
C GLY A 662 -4.24 29.42 18.57
N LEU A 663 -4.72 30.00 17.47
CA LEU A 663 -4.28 31.30 16.95
C LEU A 663 -5.33 31.92 16.01
N ASP A 664 -5.28 33.23 15.81
CA ASP A 664 -5.96 33.90 14.69
C ASP A 664 -5.01 34.00 13.50
N ILE A 665 -5.30 33.26 12.42
CA ILE A 665 -4.43 33.19 11.23
C ILE A 665 -4.37 34.50 10.46
N THR A 666 -5.32 35.42 10.67
CA THR A 666 -5.34 36.73 10.01
C THR A 666 -4.43 37.74 10.73
N LYS A 667 -4.02 37.43 11.96
CA LYS A 667 -3.21 38.31 12.80
C LYS A 667 -1.81 37.76 13.09
N THR A 668 -1.71 36.43 13.22
CA THR A 668 -0.49 35.72 13.59
C THR A 668 -0.21 34.58 12.62
N MET A 669 1.07 34.30 12.37
CA MET A 669 1.48 33.21 11.47
C MET A 669 1.54 31.88 12.22
N PHE A 670 1.31 30.76 11.51
CA PHE A 670 1.60 29.40 11.97
C PHE A 670 2.81 28.80 11.24
N SER A 671 3.89 28.42 11.94
CA SER A 671 5.10 27.87 11.33
C SER A 671 5.06 26.33 11.26
N SER A 672 4.31 25.79 10.30
CA SER A 672 4.13 24.34 10.07
C SER A 672 5.45 23.62 9.77
N GLY A 673 6.37 24.27 9.05
CA GLY A 673 7.65 23.68 8.62
C GLY A 673 8.66 23.39 9.75
N ASN A 674 8.39 23.79 11.01
CA ASN A 674 9.29 23.55 12.14
C ASN A 674 8.89 22.31 12.97
N ILE A 675 8.00 21.45 12.46
CA ILE A 675 7.46 20.29 13.20
C ILE A 675 8.53 19.37 13.79
N THR A 676 9.60 19.09 13.04
CA THR A 676 10.71 18.24 13.48
C THR A 676 11.52 18.90 14.59
N GLU A 677 11.74 20.22 14.51
CA GLU A 677 12.46 20.96 15.54
C GLU A 677 11.65 21.12 16.81
N LYS A 678 10.34 21.35 16.71
CA LYS A 678 9.44 21.33 17.88
C LYS A 678 9.44 19.96 18.57
N ALA A 679 9.51 18.87 17.80
CA ALA A 679 9.65 17.52 18.35
C ALA A 679 11.03 17.30 19.00
N ARG A 680 12.12 17.83 18.40
CA ARG A 680 13.47 17.79 18.99
C ARG A 680 13.52 18.53 20.33
N MET A 681 12.97 19.74 20.38
CA MET A 681 12.85 20.54 21.60
C MET A 681 12.00 19.86 22.68
N ALA A 682 10.94 19.14 22.28
CA ALA A 682 10.17 18.30 23.20
C ALA A 682 11.00 17.13 23.78
N GLY A 683 12.01 16.65 23.05
CA GLY A 683 12.84 15.49 23.40
C GLY A 683 14.18 15.81 24.09
N ILE A 684 14.60 17.09 24.17
CA ILE A 684 15.94 17.46 24.68
C ILE A 684 16.10 17.31 26.21
N SER A 685 15.06 16.84 26.90
CA SER A 685 14.98 16.66 28.36
C SER A 685 15.47 17.87 29.15
N CYS A 686 14.55 18.77 29.48
CA CYS A 686 14.79 19.95 30.29
C CYS A 686 14.16 19.80 31.70
N LYS A 687 14.19 18.58 32.24
CA LYS A 687 13.51 18.26 33.51
C LYS A 687 14.07 19.12 34.65
N GLY A 688 13.22 20.00 35.20
CA GLY A 688 13.58 20.88 36.30
C GLY A 688 14.23 22.22 35.89
N GLU A 689 14.57 22.39 34.61
CA GLU A 689 15.22 23.62 34.11
C GLU A 689 14.27 24.82 34.08
N ILE A 690 14.83 26.02 34.32
CA ILE A 690 14.19 27.30 34.01
C ILE A 690 14.65 27.73 32.61
N ILE A 691 13.71 28.06 31.73
CA ILE A 691 14.00 28.42 30.34
C ILE A 691 13.48 29.82 30.05
N VAL A 692 14.22 30.59 29.26
CA VAL A 692 13.77 31.86 28.69
C VAL A 692 13.60 31.70 27.18
N ASP A 693 12.42 31.98 26.65
CA ASP A 693 12.19 32.07 25.20
C ASP A 693 12.00 33.54 24.82
N LEU A 694 12.98 34.12 24.13
CA LEU A 694 13.01 35.56 23.84
C LEU A 694 12.09 35.96 22.67
N PHE A 695 11.53 34.99 21.95
CA PHE A 695 10.66 35.20 20.79
C PHE A 695 9.56 34.13 20.74
N CYS A 696 8.74 34.07 21.79
CA CYS A 696 7.90 32.91 22.05
C CYS A 696 6.74 32.74 21.05
N GLY A 697 6.28 33.82 20.41
CA GLY A 697 5.13 33.82 19.53
C GLY A 697 3.90 33.25 20.24
N ILE A 698 3.21 32.33 19.57
CA ILE A 698 2.07 31.60 20.14
C ILE A 698 2.48 30.46 21.09
N GLY A 699 3.77 30.32 21.39
CA GLY A 699 4.34 29.26 22.23
C GLY A 699 4.97 28.12 21.45
N TYR A 700 5.61 28.38 20.31
CA TYR A 700 6.16 27.34 19.44
C TYR A 700 7.10 26.38 20.15
N TYR A 701 8.01 26.90 20.97
CA TYR A 701 8.99 26.12 21.74
C TYR A 701 8.67 26.11 23.24
N VAL A 702 8.06 27.18 23.77
CA VAL A 702 7.51 27.24 25.14
C VAL A 702 6.68 26.00 25.48
N LEU A 703 5.72 25.64 24.62
CA LEU A 703 4.83 24.52 24.91
C LEU A 703 5.55 23.16 24.84
N PRO A 704 6.39 22.85 23.82
CA PRO A 704 7.25 21.66 23.83
C PRO A 704 8.08 21.50 25.10
N PHE A 705 8.75 22.56 25.54
CA PHE A 705 9.55 22.52 26.78
C PHE A 705 8.69 22.21 28.02
N LEU A 706 7.52 22.82 28.12
CA LEU A 706 6.62 22.65 29.26
C LEU A 706 5.91 21.31 29.27
N VAL A 707 5.34 20.89 28.14
CA VAL A 707 4.45 19.73 28.06
C VAL A 707 5.24 18.43 28.07
N HIS A 708 6.34 18.36 27.31
CA HIS A 708 7.10 17.13 27.11
C HIS A 708 8.51 17.20 27.68
N GLY A 709 9.19 18.34 27.52
CA GLY A 709 10.56 18.52 27.97
C GLY A 709 10.73 18.50 29.49
N GLY A 710 9.66 18.80 30.24
CA GLY A 710 9.66 18.75 31.71
C GLY A 710 10.24 20.00 32.38
N ALA A 711 10.34 21.12 31.66
CA ALA A 711 10.78 22.40 32.22
C ALA A 711 9.96 22.79 33.46
N SER A 712 10.64 23.28 34.51
CA SER A 712 9.96 23.70 35.74
C SER A 712 9.24 25.03 35.54
N MET A 713 9.85 25.95 34.80
CA MET A 713 9.32 27.27 34.47
C MET A 713 9.82 27.72 33.09
N VAL A 714 8.96 28.38 32.31
CA VAL A 714 9.36 29.09 31.09
C VAL A 714 8.99 30.57 31.20
N HIS A 715 9.96 31.46 30.98
CA HIS A 715 9.73 32.89 30.78
C HIS A 715 9.62 33.18 29.29
N ALA A 716 8.44 33.61 28.85
CA ALA A 716 8.10 33.73 27.45
C ALA A 716 7.96 35.20 27.06
N CYS A 717 8.81 35.71 26.17
CA CYS A 717 8.80 37.09 25.70
C CYS A 717 8.24 37.19 24.28
N ASP A 718 7.26 38.06 24.08
CA ASP A 718 6.82 38.51 22.76
C ASP A 718 6.20 39.89 22.87
N TRP A 719 6.26 40.66 21.79
CA TRP A 719 5.69 42.00 21.71
C TRP A 719 4.44 42.09 20.84
N ASN A 720 4.07 41.02 20.14
CA ASN A 720 2.87 40.97 19.34
C ASN A 720 1.68 40.61 20.27
N PRO A 721 0.76 41.56 20.54
CA PRO A 721 -0.35 41.33 21.46
C PRO A 721 -1.27 40.19 21.00
N ASP A 722 -1.42 39.98 19.69
CA ASP A 722 -2.23 38.87 19.15
C ASP A 722 -1.55 37.51 19.40
N ALA A 723 -0.21 37.46 19.34
CA ALA A 723 0.55 36.25 19.64
C ALA A 723 0.55 35.93 21.14
N ILE A 724 0.66 36.95 21.99
CA ILE A 724 0.50 36.82 23.45
C ILE A 724 -0.88 36.28 23.80
N THR A 725 -1.94 36.85 23.21
CA THR A 725 -3.31 36.39 23.42
C THR A 725 -3.46 34.92 23.05
N ALA A 726 -2.88 34.51 21.92
CA ALA A 726 -2.83 33.11 21.50
C ALA A 726 -1.99 32.23 22.45
N LEU A 727 -0.85 32.71 22.96
CA LEU A 727 -0.04 31.99 23.94
C LEU A 727 -0.79 31.77 25.26
N GLN A 728 -1.46 32.80 25.79
CA GLN A 728 -2.29 32.70 27.00
C GLN A 728 -3.36 31.60 26.83
N TYR A 729 -4.04 31.61 25.68
CA TYR A 729 -4.97 30.54 25.31
C TYR A 729 -4.28 29.17 25.32
N ASN A 730 -3.12 29.06 24.66
CA ASN A 730 -2.42 27.80 24.49
C ASN A 730 -1.90 27.21 25.80
N LEU A 731 -1.41 28.04 26.71
CA LEU A 731 -0.96 27.61 28.04
C LEU A 731 -2.13 27.02 28.85
N LEU A 732 -3.29 27.68 28.83
CA LEU A 732 -4.51 27.20 29.50
C LEU A 732 -4.98 25.90 28.85
N ARG A 733 -5.06 25.90 27.52
CA ARG A 733 -5.54 24.78 26.70
C ARG A 733 -4.71 23.51 26.93
N ASN A 734 -3.40 23.64 27.15
CA ASN A 734 -2.49 22.53 27.41
C ASN A 734 -2.21 22.29 28.91
N ARG A 735 -2.87 23.03 29.81
CA ARG A 735 -2.76 22.88 31.27
C ARG A 735 -1.35 23.11 31.82
N VAL A 736 -0.67 24.14 31.31
CA VAL A 736 0.70 24.48 31.73
C VAL A 736 0.87 25.96 32.11
N SER A 737 -0.22 26.72 32.26
CA SER A 737 -0.19 28.15 32.58
C SER A 737 0.58 28.48 33.84
N GLU A 738 0.46 27.68 34.90
CA GLU A 738 1.16 27.92 36.18
C GLU A 738 2.68 27.82 36.07
N ARG A 739 3.20 27.21 35.00
CA ARG A 739 4.63 27.04 34.74
C ARG A 739 5.16 27.97 33.65
N CYS A 740 4.40 29.00 33.28
CA CYS A 740 4.84 29.98 32.29
C CYS A 740 4.58 31.41 32.77
N THR A 741 5.60 32.27 32.70
CA THR A 741 5.46 33.71 32.92
C THR A 741 5.60 34.44 31.59
N ILE A 742 4.56 35.16 31.15
CA ILE A 742 4.59 35.93 29.91
C ILE A 742 5.11 37.35 30.19
N HIS A 743 6.04 37.80 29.35
CA HIS A 743 6.64 39.13 29.39
C HIS A 743 6.25 39.89 28.13
N GLU A 744 5.20 40.71 28.24
CA GLU A 744 4.64 41.44 27.10
C GLU A 744 5.53 42.63 26.68
N GLY A 745 5.65 42.84 25.38
CA GLY A 745 6.40 43.95 24.78
C GLY A 745 7.80 43.56 24.32
N ASP A 746 8.58 44.55 23.88
CA ASP A 746 9.93 44.33 23.36
C ASP A 746 10.79 43.60 24.41
N ASN A 747 11.38 42.47 24.01
CA ASN A 747 12.23 41.66 24.88
C ASN A 747 13.43 42.44 25.42
N GLN A 748 13.90 43.46 24.69
CA GLN A 748 14.97 44.35 25.11
C GLN A 748 14.60 45.15 26.36
N VAL A 749 13.31 45.28 26.67
CA VAL A 749 12.82 45.95 27.87
C VAL A 749 12.28 44.93 28.87
N SER A 750 11.44 44.00 28.41
CA SER A 750 10.69 43.10 29.28
C SER A 750 11.58 42.03 29.92
N ALA A 751 12.47 41.41 29.15
CA ALA A 751 13.31 40.30 29.65
C ALA A 751 14.46 40.76 30.57
N ARG A 752 14.85 42.04 30.55
CA ARG A 752 15.88 42.56 31.47
C ARG A 752 15.53 42.38 32.95
N LYS A 753 14.24 42.28 33.26
CA LYS A 753 13.71 42.11 34.62
C LYS A 753 13.78 40.66 35.12
N ILE A 754 14.04 39.69 34.25
CA ILE A 754 14.04 38.25 34.58
C ILE A 754 15.26 37.90 35.45
N GLY A 755 16.40 38.56 35.24
CA GLY A 755 17.65 38.27 35.94
C GLY A 755 18.33 36.97 35.48
N PRO A 756 19.50 36.63 36.07
CA PRO A 756 20.35 35.51 35.64
C PRO A 756 19.88 34.17 36.21
N ILE A 757 18.66 33.76 35.87
CA ILE A 757 18.00 32.58 36.44
C ILE A 757 17.86 31.41 35.47
N SER A 758 18.15 31.62 34.18
CA SER A 758 17.86 30.64 33.14
C SER A 758 18.94 29.59 33.00
N ASP A 759 18.54 28.32 32.93
CA ASP A 759 19.41 27.20 32.55
C ASP A 759 19.58 27.12 31.02
N ARG A 760 18.58 27.62 30.29
CA ARG A 760 18.51 27.53 28.83
C ARG A 760 17.82 28.75 28.23
N VAL A 761 18.27 29.23 27.08
CA VAL A 761 17.62 30.32 26.35
C VAL A 761 17.34 29.89 24.92
N ASN A 762 16.10 30.09 24.49
CA ASN A 762 15.68 29.86 23.12
C ASN A 762 15.65 31.17 22.33
N LEU A 763 16.36 31.21 21.20
CA LEU A 763 16.52 32.37 20.33
C LEU A 763 15.85 32.10 18.98
N GLY A 764 14.53 31.93 19.00
CA GLY A 764 13.70 31.48 17.88
C GLY A 764 13.36 32.52 16.80
N LEU A 765 14.18 33.55 16.55
CA LEU A 765 13.89 34.60 15.57
C LEU A 765 14.57 34.34 14.21
N LEU A 766 13.79 34.44 13.13
CA LEU A 766 14.30 34.45 11.75
C LEU A 766 14.11 35.84 11.12
N PRO A 767 15.03 36.29 10.24
CA PRO A 767 16.15 35.52 9.69
C PRO A 767 17.32 35.30 10.65
N LYS A 768 17.49 36.14 11.68
CA LYS A 768 18.56 36.02 12.70
C LYS A 768 18.14 36.66 14.03
N SER A 769 18.87 36.36 15.11
CA SER A 769 18.56 36.75 16.50
C SER A 769 19.69 37.52 17.20
N ASP A 770 20.72 37.95 16.47
CA ASP A 770 21.95 38.60 16.97
C ASP A 770 21.73 39.73 17.98
N LYS A 771 20.74 40.60 17.75
CA LYS A 771 20.41 41.70 18.67
C LYS A 771 19.95 41.24 20.06
N ALA A 772 19.47 40.01 20.20
CA ALA A 772 19.02 39.46 21.48
C ALA A 772 20.10 38.63 22.19
N TRP A 773 21.26 38.40 21.58
CA TRP A 773 22.35 37.64 22.21
C TRP A 773 22.86 38.27 23.52
N PRO A 774 23.05 39.60 23.65
CA PRO A 774 23.47 40.19 24.92
C PRO A 774 22.47 39.89 26.05
N LEU A 775 21.17 39.92 25.73
CA LEU A 775 20.10 39.62 26.66
C LEU A 775 20.07 38.13 27.02
N ALA A 776 20.28 37.23 26.05
CA ALA A 776 20.37 35.79 26.30
C ALA A 776 21.51 35.45 27.26
N VAL A 777 22.68 36.07 27.07
CA VAL A 777 23.83 35.96 27.97
C VAL A 777 23.50 36.52 29.36
N GLN A 778 22.79 37.65 29.44
CA GLN A 778 22.38 38.25 30.70
C GLN A 778 21.44 37.35 31.53
N VAL A 779 20.44 36.73 30.89
CA VAL A 779 19.42 35.95 31.62
C VAL A 779 19.84 34.53 31.99
N LEU A 780 20.89 33.99 31.35
CA LEU A 780 21.51 32.73 31.78
C LEU A 780 22.03 32.83 33.22
N LYS A 781 22.10 31.71 33.95
CA LYS A 781 22.77 31.64 35.25
C LYS A 781 24.25 31.97 35.12
N SER A 782 24.88 32.47 36.19
CA SER A 782 26.31 32.77 36.21
C SER A 782 27.19 31.55 35.93
N SER A 783 26.71 30.34 36.25
CA SER A 783 27.34 29.06 35.92
C SER A 783 27.37 28.73 34.43
N GLY A 784 26.65 29.50 33.60
CA GLY A 784 26.41 29.18 32.20
C GLY A 784 25.11 28.39 32.01
N GLY A 785 24.98 27.75 30.85
CA GLY A 785 23.78 27.05 30.40
C GLY A 785 23.75 26.89 28.89
N TRP A 786 22.57 26.66 28.34
CA TRP A 786 22.39 26.38 26.91
C TRP A 786 21.74 27.54 26.15
N LEU A 787 22.18 27.79 24.92
CA LEU A 787 21.51 28.66 23.97
C LEU A 787 21.14 27.88 22.72
N HIS A 788 19.91 28.04 22.23
CA HIS A 788 19.45 27.50 20.95
C HIS A 788 19.29 28.64 19.96
N VAL A 789 20.28 28.85 19.10
CA VAL A 789 20.37 30.01 18.19
C VAL A 789 19.81 29.65 16.82
N HIS A 790 18.65 30.20 16.46
CA HIS A 790 18.03 29.99 15.15
C HIS A 790 18.49 31.05 14.14
N GLU A 791 18.90 30.62 12.94
CA GLU A 791 19.28 31.54 11.87
C GLU A 791 19.08 30.93 10.46
N ASN A 792 18.80 31.78 9.48
CA ASN A 792 18.81 31.45 8.06
C ASN A 792 20.23 31.63 7.50
N VAL A 793 20.93 30.53 7.24
CA VAL A 793 22.34 30.55 6.85
C VAL A 793 22.55 29.98 5.44
N PRO A 794 23.31 30.66 4.56
CA PRO A 794 23.79 30.06 3.33
C PRO A 794 24.62 28.80 3.62
N LYS A 795 24.37 27.71 2.90
CA LYS A 795 25.06 26.42 3.14
C LYS A 795 26.59 26.53 3.14
N GLN A 796 27.14 27.42 2.34
CA GLN A 796 28.58 27.62 2.19
C GLN A 796 29.20 28.37 3.39
N GLU A 797 28.39 29.15 4.10
CA GLU A 797 28.83 29.98 5.23
C GLU A 797 28.62 29.31 6.59
N LEU A 798 28.07 28.09 6.61
CA LEU A 798 27.71 27.38 7.84
C LEU A 798 28.83 27.35 8.88
N LYS A 799 30.07 27.04 8.48
CA LYS A 799 31.22 26.99 9.40
C LYS A 799 31.55 28.36 9.98
N ALA A 800 31.66 29.37 9.12
CA ALA A 800 31.96 30.74 9.53
C ALA A 800 30.86 31.30 10.45
N TRP A 801 29.61 30.94 10.20
CA TRP A 801 28.49 31.30 11.07
C TRP A 801 28.59 30.66 12.46
N ILE A 802 28.92 29.37 12.57
CA ILE A 802 29.11 28.69 13.86
C ILE A 802 30.21 29.39 14.67
N GLU A 803 31.37 29.61 14.05
CA GLU A 803 32.52 30.30 14.67
C GLU A 803 32.14 31.72 15.12
N HIS A 804 31.35 32.44 14.31
CA HIS A 804 30.87 33.77 14.65
C HIS A 804 29.94 33.76 15.87
N VAL A 805 29.02 32.80 15.96
CA VAL A 805 28.11 32.66 17.11
C VAL A 805 28.90 32.36 18.38
N GLU A 806 29.80 31.38 18.37
CA GLU A 806 30.64 31.03 19.53
C GLU A 806 31.44 32.24 20.03
N CYS A 807 32.19 32.88 19.14
CA CYS A 807 33.06 34.02 19.46
C CYS A 807 32.26 35.23 19.98
N SER A 808 31.10 35.50 19.39
CA SER A 808 30.25 36.62 19.81
C SER A 808 29.64 36.39 21.19
N ILE A 809 29.13 35.18 21.47
CA ILE A 809 28.58 34.83 22.79
C ILE A 809 29.67 34.86 23.86
N GLU A 810 30.88 34.37 23.55
CA GLU A 810 32.02 34.45 24.48
C GLU A 810 32.42 35.90 24.78
N THR A 811 32.45 36.76 23.75
CA THR A 811 32.76 38.18 23.91
C THR A 811 31.72 38.89 24.77
N LEU A 812 30.44 38.68 24.48
CA LEU A 812 29.33 39.26 25.25
C LEU A 812 29.31 38.77 26.70
N ALA A 813 29.68 37.51 26.96
CA ALA A 813 29.82 36.99 28.31
C ALA A 813 30.91 37.74 29.09
N LYS A 814 32.07 37.96 28.47
CA LYS A 814 33.18 38.72 29.08
C LYS A 814 32.80 40.18 29.38
N GLU A 815 32.00 40.82 28.53
CA GLU A 815 31.55 42.21 28.73
C GLU A 815 30.69 42.41 29.99
N ILE A 816 30.04 41.34 30.47
CA ILE A 816 29.25 41.36 31.72
C ILE A 816 29.92 40.55 32.84
N ASP A 817 31.26 40.47 32.81
CA ASP A 817 32.11 39.79 33.80
C ASP A 817 31.80 38.30 33.99
N ARG A 818 31.41 37.61 32.92
CA ARG A 818 31.22 36.15 32.92
C ARG A 818 32.32 35.46 32.15
N ASN A 819 33.13 34.70 32.87
CA ASN A 819 34.19 33.90 32.28
C ASN A 819 33.66 32.51 31.91
N TRP A 820 33.20 32.36 30.66
CA TRP A 820 32.63 31.12 30.15
C TRP A 820 33.47 30.53 29.02
N ILE A 821 33.57 29.20 28.99
CA ILE A 821 33.91 28.45 27.78
C ILE A 821 32.62 28.28 26.98
N VAL A 822 32.62 28.72 25.73
CA VAL A 822 31.47 28.68 24.83
C VAL A 822 31.77 27.73 23.68
N THR A 823 30.92 26.72 23.51
CA THR A 823 31.11 25.68 22.48
C THR A 823 29.79 25.29 21.82
N CYS A 824 29.79 25.16 20.51
CA CYS A 824 28.69 24.62 19.73
C CYS A 824 28.76 23.08 19.75
N HIS A 825 27.80 22.47 20.43
CA HIS A 825 27.74 21.01 20.56
C HIS A 825 27.04 20.33 19.38
N HIS A 826 26.02 20.98 18.84
CA HIS A 826 25.20 20.42 17.77
C HIS A 826 24.69 21.54 16.86
N VAL A 827 24.54 21.22 15.58
CA VAL A 827 23.89 22.10 14.62
C VAL A 827 22.79 21.32 13.92
N GLU A 828 21.54 21.69 14.23
CA GLU A 828 20.38 21.07 13.61
C GLU A 828 20.04 21.79 12.31
N LYS A 829 19.85 21.01 11.23
CA LYS A 829 19.40 21.53 9.94
C LYS A 829 17.88 21.36 9.83
N VAL A 830 17.13 22.37 10.25
CA VAL A 830 15.67 22.29 10.39
C VAL A 830 14.97 22.17 9.04
N LYS A 831 15.15 23.15 8.14
CA LYS A 831 14.45 23.18 6.84
C LYS A 831 15.15 24.05 5.80
N SER A 832 14.79 23.86 4.53
CA SER A 832 15.16 24.78 3.45
C SER A 832 14.37 26.08 3.59
N TYR A 833 15.03 27.23 3.55
CA TYR A 833 14.38 28.54 3.53
C TYR A 833 14.31 29.12 2.11
N ALA A 834 15.42 29.06 1.38
CA ALA A 834 15.52 29.47 -0.02
C ALA A 834 16.59 28.60 -0.73
N PRO A 835 16.76 28.69 -2.07
CA PRO A 835 17.81 27.95 -2.75
C PRO A 835 19.18 28.15 -2.08
N ARG A 836 19.74 27.07 -1.53
CA ARG A 836 21.02 27.03 -0.79
C ARG A 836 21.06 27.80 0.55
N ILE A 837 19.94 28.31 1.05
CA ILE A 837 19.82 28.93 2.38
C ILE A 837 18.93 28.04 3.25
N TYR A 838 19.41 27.67 4.43
CA TYR A 838 18.72 26.76 5.33
C TYR A 838 18.52 27.43 6.69
N HIS A 839 17.40 27.11 7.34
CA HIS A 839 17.22 27.41 8.75
C HIS A 839 18.02 26.38 9.55
N TYR A 840 19.04 26.85 10.28
CA TYR A 840 19.83 26.07 11.23
C TYR A 840 19.54 26.48 12.67
N VAL A 841 19.80 25.56 13.60
CA VAL A 841 19.83 25.84 15.03
C VAL A 841 21.18 25.41 15.59
N ALA A 842 21.95 26.35 16.12
CA ALA A 842 23.18 26.04 16.84
C ALA A 842 22.87 25.88 18.33
N ASP A 843 23.17 24.70 18.87
CA ASP A 843 23.07 24.41 20.29
C ASP A 843 24.40 24.77 20.95
N ILE A 844 24.46 25.95 21.54
CA ILE A 844 25.64 26.51 22.19
C ILE A 844 25.58 26.19 23.69
N HIS A 845 26.66 25.64 24.22
CA HIS A 845 26.83 25.38 25.64
C HIS A 845 27.83 26.37 26.21
N CYS A 846 27.43 27.08 27.26
CA CYS A 846 28.27 28.01 28.00
C CYS A 846 28.56 27.40 29.37
N VAL A 847 29.82 27.30 29.76
CA VAL A 847 30.24 26.71 31.04
C VAL A 847 31.17 27.66 31.76
N ALA A 848 30.87 27.98 33.02
CA ALA A 848 31.75 28.80 33.83
C ALA A 848 33.12 28.14 34.05
N VAL A 849 34.18 28.92 33.88
CA VAL A 849 35.53 28.51 34.23
C VAL A 849 35.70 28.67 35.72
N ASP A 850 35.78 27.54 36.44
CA ASP A 850 36.05 27.54 37.87
C ASP A 850 37.38 28.25 38.16
N SER A 851 37.33 29.24 39.04
CA SER A 851 38.51 29.99 39.51
C SER A 851 39.39 29.18 40.47
N THR A 852 39.10 27.89 40.67
CA THR A 852 39.82 26.96 41.55
C THR A 852 40.92 26.17 40.84
N CYS A 853 41.10 26.32 39.52
CA CYS A 853 42.29 25.85 38.81
C CYS A 853 43.12 27.04 38.30
N LYS A 854 43.84 27.68 39.21
CA LYS A 854 45.05 28.46 38.89
C LYS A 854 46.28 27.66 39.29
#